data_AF-A0A368DA60-F1
#
_entry.id   AF-A0A368DA60-F1
#
_cell.length_a   1.000
_cell.length_b   1.000
_cell.length_c   1.000
_cell.angle_alpha   90.00
_cell.angle_beta   90.00
_cell.angle_gamma   90.00
#
_symmetry.space_group_name_H-M   'P 1'
#
loop_
_entity.id
_entity.type
_entity.pdbx_description
1 polymer ?
#
loop_
_entity_poly.entity_id
_entity_poly.type
_entity_poly.pdbx_seq_one_letter_code
_entity_poly.pdbx_strand_id
1 'polypeptide(L)'
;MFRYNKITILLILLSSCNAYKSISSKYNILYNGELFLNEGINQLRDSYKENFWEILPVIKENNITNSLPDYPTKNFLKSEEKAIKVIQKMGGDNNLESEYINEAYLLLGKSRFFDNRYISALQAFNYLIKQNDKSELWIEAFYWKTLININLEQFDTAISSVNKLLKDDTISNKSKQKLYSLKSEVYYKKKDYNKLIESLKNTFKNSIDKDELRRYKYIIGQTFLSLKEKDSASTYFKDVININASKFSDIYLDTELKISLINNNDYDSDYFKKKLNQPRNYLSKGKINYYYAKNFIIKEDLIKGKILLKNALKENQDDENLEKNIYYELFNINLIEKDYLNANSYLDSVIILTDNSSKTFFTLNKKREKLNIITDLEKQNKLIDSLLYLNSLDQEALENVLNQPQEPNTLEIKVRDNNLNVMGVFYFNNRTAINNGQKQFIRTWGKRDRADNWRFSTNNFSNQTESKPINIVKESNNIGSNESKTFVQFSENQIDSLNKILNTNYFKKGLYLFEYFDDFESSLDSFLNIDKDLVKDSEYIQSRYYLYRIFSSGLLKNEKETVKIKNLIIKNYPNSIYAKMLLNNKYENKIEFNKYMDSLKNNLSDKKLNKVIKSIDSVLPLLSKRKDRYDLLLFKSDIEAKSKGIENYLKSLKELIQMFPEMSNSLVEKTPLIENYINQKSLSIKDETYVSFIVVKNEDDPENINNNKLKFVKYDNRYSLISFYNFKSKNEARYRLEETIKKYKNLSNNKYFVISTPQYINMLIFKTLDIIK
;
A
#
# COMPACT_ATOMS: atom_id res chain seq x y z
N MET A 1 -85.44 26.34 25.22
CA MET A 1 -84.48 25.23 25.06
C MET A 1 -83.96 25.01 23.62
N PHE A 2 -84.73 25.28 22.56
CA PHE A 2 -84.31 24.91 21.18
C PHE A 2 -83.26 25.81 20.47
N ARG A 3 -82.93 27.00 21.00
CA ARG A 3 -81.89 27.87 20.41
C ARG A 3 -80.46 27.52 20.82
N TYR A 4 -80.25 26.90 21.98
CA TYR A 4 -78.92 26.49 22.43
C TYR A 4 -78.41 25.23 21.71
N ASN A 5 -79.29 24.31 21.31
CA ASN A 5 -78.90 23.07 20.61
C ASN A 5 -78.43 23.28 19.15
N LYS A 6 -78.83 24.36 18.48
CA LYS A 6 -78.35 24.66 17.11
C LYS A 6 -76.94 25.24 17.09
N ILE A 7 -76.55 25.98 18.13
CA ILE A 7 -75.22 26.58 18.26
C ILE A 7 -74.19 25.51 18.65
N THR A 8 -74.55 24.55 19.50
CA THR A 8 -73.68 23.42 19.86
C THR A 8 -73.46 22.46 18.69
N ILE A 9 -74.48 22.16 17.89
CA ILE A 9 -74.33 21.31 16.68
C ILE A 9 -73.47 22.01 15.60
N LEU A 10 -73.59 23.33 15.42
CA LEU A 10 -72.74 24.10 14.49
C LEU A 10 -71.28 24.17 14.97
N LEU A 11 -71.04 24.31 16.28
CA LEU A 11 -69.70 24.26 16.88
C LEU A 11 -69.05 22.87 16.78
N ILE A 12 -69.83 21.79 16.87
CA ILE A 12 -69.36 20.40 16.66
C ILE A 12 -69.05 20.14 15.17
N LEU A 13 -69.81 20.73 14.25
CA LEU A 13 -69.57 20.64 12.80
C LEU A 13 -68.36 21.50 12.34
N LEU A 14 -68.15 22.67 12.94
CA LEU A 14 -66.98 23.52 12.66
C LEU A 14 -65.67 22.95 13.26
N SER A 15 -65.74 22.34 14.44
CA SER A 15 -64.59 21.64 15.05
C SER A 15 -64.22 20.34 14.33
N SER A 16 -65.20 19.58 13.83
CA SER A 16 -64.94 18.40 12.99
C SER A 16 -64.40 18.74 11.59
N CYS A 17 -64.80 19.86 10.98
CA CYS A 17 -64.26 20.30 9.69
C CYS A 17 -62.79 20.79 9.79
N ASN A 18 -62.43 21.48 10.89
CA ASN A 18 -61.04 21.83 11.19
C ASN A 18 -60.20 20.61 11.57
N ALA A 19 -60.75 19.64 12.30
CA ALA A 19 -60.07 18.38 12.59
C ALA A 19 -59.75 17.59 11.31
N TYR A 20 -60.70 17.50 10.37
CA TYR A 20 -60.51 16.81 9.08
C TYR A 20 -59.49 17.50 8.17
N LYS A 21 -59.53 18.84 8.05
CA LYS A 21 -58.48 19.62 7.37
C LYS A 21 -57.12 19.46 8.05
N SER A 22 -57.08 19.38 9.39
CA SER A 22 -55.83 19.16 10.13
C SER A 22 -55.25 17.77 9.87
N ILE A 23 -56.06 16.71 9.84
CA ILE A 23 -55.66 15.34 9.51
C ILE A 23 -55.19 15.22 8.05
N SER A 24 -55.93 15.79 7.09
CA SER A 24 -55.49 15.81 5.69
C SER A 24 -54.17 16.58 5.52
N SER A 25 -54.01 17.73 6.17
CA SER A 25 -52.76 18.50 6.13
C SER A 25 -51.58 17.82 6.83
N LYS A 26 -51.85 17.01 7.87
CA LYS A 26 -50.87 16.19 8.62
C LYS A 26 -50.26 15.12 7.71
N TYR A 27 -51.10 14.22 7.19
CA TYR A 27 -50.64 13.15 6.32
C TYR A 27 -49.91 13.71 5.09
N ASN A 28 -50.35 14.86 4.56
CA ASN A 28 -49.67 15.51 3.43
C ASN A 28 -48.23 15.98 3.73
N ILE A 29 -47.91 16.50 4.92
CA ILE A 29 -46.53 16.96 5.22
C ILE A 29 -45.58 15.76 5.36
N LEU A 30 -46.01 14.75 6.12
CA LEU A 30 -45.20 13.56 6.39
C LEU A 30 -45.00 12.72 5.13
N TYR A 31 -46.07 12.47 4.37
CA TYR A 31 -46.03 11.79 3.08
C TYR A 31 -45.07 12.46 2.09
N ASN A 32 -45.11 13.79 1.98
CA ASN A 32 -44.15 14.52 1.13
C ASN A 32 -42.70 14.34 1.62
N GLY A 33 -42.50 14.28 2.93
CA GLY A 33 -41.18 14.00 3.52
C GLY A 33 -40.68 12.59 3.17
N GLU A 34 -41.54 11.59 3.25
CA GLU A 34 -41.23 10.22 2.84
C GLU A 34 -40.93 10.10 1.34
N LEU A 35 -41.67 10.84 0.51
CA LEU A 35 -41.42 10.89 -0.93
C LEU A 35 -40.01 11.42 -1.23
N PHE A 36 -39.60 12.52 -0.59
CA PHE A 36 -38.22 13.01 -0.72
C PHE A 36 -37.18 12.01 -0.21
N LEU A 37 -37.42 11.35 0.93
CA LEU A 37 -36.52 10.31 1.44
C LEU A 37 -36.35 9.19 0.41
N ASN A 38 -37.47 8.66 -0.10
CA ASN A 38 -37.47 7.55 -1.05
C ASN A 38 -36.82 7.93 -2.38
N GLU A 39 -37.03 9.15 -2.88
CA GLU A 39 -36.32 9.66 -4.06
C GLU A 39 -34.81 9.68 -3.84
N GLY A 40 -34.35 10.18 -2.69
CA GLY A 40 -32.91 10.17 -2.34
C GLY A 40 -32.34 8.75 -2.24
N ILE A 41 -33.06 7.82 -1.60
CA ILE A 41 -32.65 6.41 -1.49
C ILE A 41 -32.61 5.74 -2.87
N ASN A 42 -33.59 6.00 -3.74
CA ASN A 42 -33.62 5.41 -5.08
C ASN A 42 -32.45 5.92 -5.93
N GLN A 43 -32.12 7.20 -5.86
CA GLN A 43 -30.92 7.75 -6.53
C GLN A 43 -29.64 7.08 -6.03
N LEU A 44 -29.50 6.88 -4.72
CA LEU A 44 -28.38 6.12 -4.15
C LEU A 44 -28.36 4.68 -4.70
N ARG A 45 -29.51 3.99 -4.74
CA ARG A 45 -29.63 2.62 -5.27
C ARG A 45 -29.28 2.52 -6.76
N ASP A 46 -29.69 3.50 -7.56
CA ASP A 46 -29.43 3.54 -9.01
C ASP A 46 -27.95 3.79 -9.31
N SER A 47 -27.26 4.54 -8.45
CA SER A 47 -25.82 4.77 -8.55
C SER A 47 -24.97 3.58 -8.04
N TYR A 48 -25.58 2.71 -7.23
CA TYR A 48 -24.87 1.61 -6.58
C TYR A 48 -24.77 0.37 -7.47
N LYS A 49 -23.54 -0.01 -7.82
CA LYS A 49 -23.23 -1.29 -8.48
C LYS A 49 -22.75 -2.31 -7.45
N GLU A 50 -23.36 -3.49 -7.43
CA GLU A 50 -22.92 -4.59 -6.57
C GLU A 50 -21.53 -5.10 -7.02
N ASN A 51 -20.61 -5.22 -6.06
CA ASN A 51 -19.29 -5.79 -6.32
C ASN A 51 -19.31 -7.32 -6.14
N PHE A 52 -19.72 -8.06 -7.18
CA PHE A 52 -19.78 -9.54 -7.15
C PHE A 52 -18.40 -10.23 -7.03
N TRP A 53 -17.31 -9.47 -7.17
CA TRP A 53 -15.94 -9.95 -6.97
C TRP A 53 -15.62 -10.15 -5.48
N GLU A 54 -16.37 -9.52 -4.58
CA GLU A 54 -16.27 -9.64 -3.14
C GLU A 54 -17.55 -10.24 -2.53
N ILE A 55 -17.50 -10.62 -1.25
CA ILE A 55 -18.71 -11.01 -0.52
C ILE A 55 -19.64 -9.80 -0.48
N LEU A 56 -20.86 -9.93 -1.01
CA LEU A 56 -21.82 -8.83 -1.02
C LEU A 56 -22.20 -8.45 0.42
N PRO A 57 -22.42 -7.15 0.68
CA PRO A 57 -22.92 -6.73 1.97
C PRO A 57 -24.29 -7.34 2.26
N VAL A 58 -24.52 -7.69 3.52
CA VAL A 58 -25.78 -8.31 3.95
C VAL A 58 -26.91 -7.31 3.80
N ILE A 59 -26.72 -6.10 4.33
CA ILE A 59 -27.68 -5.01 4.26
C ILE A 59 -27.20 -4.02 3.21
N LYS A 60 -27.82 -4.05 2.02
CA LYS A 60 -27.44 -3.23 0.87
C LYS A 60 -27.44 -1.76 1.23
N GLU A 61 -28.54 -1.24 1.78
CA GLU A 61 -28.73 0.17 2.13
C GLU A 61 -27.67 0.72 3.09
N ASN A 62 -27.11 -0.13 3.95
CA ASN A 62 -26.08 0.28 4.90
C ASN A 62 -24.70 0.51 4.24
N ASN A 63 -24.51 -0.02 3.02
CA ASN A 63 -23.22 -0.08 2.33
C ASN A 63 -23.20 0.74 1.05
N ILE A 64 -24.28 1.46 0.73
CA ILE A 64 -24.29 2.40 -0.39
C ILE A 64 -23.52 3.64 0.03
N THR A 65 -22.37 3.88 -0.59
CA THR A 65 -21.59 5.11 -0.40
C THR A 65 -22.16 6.20 -1.30
N ASN A 66 -22.30 7.42 -0.77
CA ASN A 66 -22.71 8.56 -1.57
C ASN A 66 -21.53 9.01 -2.44
N SER A 67 -21.51 8.57 -3.70
CA SER A 67 -20.54 9.00 -4.71
C SER A 67 -20.96 10.27 -5.45
N LEU A 68 -22.18 10.77 -5.20
CA LEU A 68 -22.77 11.92 -5.87
C LEU A 68 -22.60 13.20 -5.03
N PRO A 69 -22.08 14.31 -5.60
CA PRO A 69 -21.68 15.49 -4.82
C PRO A 69 -22.81 16.20 -4.04
N ASP A 70 -24.01 16.37 -4.61
CA ASP A 70 -24.97 17.35 -4.06
C ASP A 70 -26.44 16.91 -3.97
N TYR A 71 -26.90 15.95 -4.79
CA TYR A 71 -28.34 15.78 -5.01
C TYR A 71 -29.09 14.87 -4.01
N PRO A 72 -28.56 13.68 -3.62
CA PRO A 72 -29.24 12.86 -2.60
C PRO A 72 -29.40 13.59 -1.26
N THR A 73 -28.37 14.35 -0.85
CA THR A 73 -28.37 15.17 0.37
C THR A 73 -29.49 16.21 0.35
N LYS A 74 -29.77 16.87 -0.77
CA LYS A 74 -30.87 17.85 -0.87
C LYS A 74 -32.23 17.22 -0.58
N ASN A 75 -32.44 15.98 -1.03
CA ASN A 75 -33.67 15.24 -0.77
C ASN A 75 -33.78 14.84 0.71
N PHE A 76 -32.69 14.39 1.32
CA PHE A 76 -32.66 14.08 2.76
C PHE A 76 -32.89 15.31 3.64
N LEU A 77 -32.32 16.47 3.28
CA LEU A 77 -32.56 17.74 3.99
C LEU A 77 -34.02 18.18 3.90
N LYS A 78 -34.64 18.10 2.71
CA LYS A 78 -36.08 18.38 2.57
C LYS A 78 -36.93 17.42 3.40
N SER A 79 -36.59 16.13 3.41
CA SER A 79 -37.29 15.14 4.24
C SER A 79 -37.18 15.47 5.73
N GLU A 80 -35.98 15.84 6.19
CA GLU A 80 -35.73 16.32 7.55
C GLU A 80 -36.55 17.57 7.88
N GLU A 81 -36.60 18.58 7.01
CA GLU A 81 -37.41 19.79 7.23
C GLU A 81 -38.90 19.46 7.42
N LYS A 82 -39.44 18.53 6.63
CA LYS A 82 -40.84 18.10 6.78
C LYS A 82 -41.06 17.38 8.11
N ALA A 83 -40.16 16.48 8.50
CA ALA A 83 -40.23 15.78 9.78
C ALA A 83 -40.16 16.75 10.97
N ILE A 84 -39.23 17.71 10.96
CA ILE A 84 -39.11 18.76 11.99
C ILE A 84 -40.37 19.59 12.06
N LYS A 85 -40.94 20.00 10.92
CA LYS A 85 -42.17 20.79 10.86
C LYS A 85 -43.35 20.06 11.51
N VAL A 86 -43.44 18.75 11.33
CA VAL A 86 -44.45 17.91 12.01
C VAL A 86 -44.23 17.92 13.51
N ILE A 87 -43.01 17.62 13.96
CA ILE A 87 -42.66 17.56 15.39
C ILE A 87 -42.95 18.90 16.07
N GLN A 88 -42.50 20.02 15.50
CA GLN A 88 -42.67 21.35 16.09
C GLN A 88 -44.13 21.81 16.16
N LYS A 89 -44.91 21.58 15.10
CA LYS A 89 -46.29 22.06 15.05
C LYS A 89 -47.25 21.22 15.88
N MET A 90 -46.86 19.99 16.24
CA MET A 90 -47.83 18.97 16.68
C MET A 90 -47.37 18.15 17.89
N GLY A 91 -46.10 18.23 18.29
CA GLY A 91 -45.51 17.48 19.41
C GLY A 91 -45.61 18.17 20.76
N GLY A 92 -46.77 18.72 21.12
CA GLY A 92 -47.02 19.21 22.48
C GLY A 92 -47.13 18.07 23.51
N ASP A 93 -47.03 18.39 24.80
CA ASP A 93 -46.89 17.42 25.92
C ASP A 93 -47.95 16.30 25.94
N ASN A 94 -49.15 16.55 25.43
CA ASN A 94 -50.26 15.57 25.41
C ASN A 94 -50.26 14.63 24.19
N ASN A 95 -49.36 14.82 23.20
CA ASN A 95 -49.36 14.08 21.92
C ASN A 95 -48.01 13.38 21.62
N LEU A 96 -47.09 13.34 22.59
CA LEU A 96 -45.72 12.84 22.42
C LEU A 96 -45.64 11.35 22.04
N GLU A 97 -46.64 10.56 22.42
CA GLU A 97 -46.75 9.13 22.08
C GLU A 97 -47.64 8.84 20.87
N SER A 98 -48.17 9.87 20.20
CA SER A 98 -49.01 9.66 19.02
C SER A 98 -48.21 8.98 17.89
N GLU A 99 -48.82 7.99 17.25
CA GLU A 99 -48.24 7.22 16.14
C GLU A 99 -47.63 8.13 15.06
N TYR A 100 -48.32 9.20 14.74
CA TYR A 100 -47.88 10.19 13.75
C TYR A 100 -46.62 10.99 14.16
N ILE A 101 -46.45 11.32 15.45
CA ILE A 101 -45.21 11.93 15.95
C ILE A 101 -44.07 10.90 15.92
N ASN A 102 -44.38 9.64 16.23
CA ASN A 102 -43.39 8.56 16.17
C ASN A 102 -42.90 8.33 14.73
N GLU A 103 -43.78 8.35 13.74
CA GLU A 103 -43.42 8.29 12.31
C GLU A 103 -42.56 9.49 11.90
N ALA A 104 -42.86 10.70 12.39
CA ALA A 104 -42.04 11.88 12.11
C ALA A 104 -40.62 11.77 12.68
N TYR A 105 -40.45 11.26 13.91
CA TYR A 105 -39.12 10.99 14.48
C TYR A 105 -38.38 9.89 13.72
N LEU A 106 -39.08 8.88 13.23
CA LEU A 106 -38.49 7.82 12.40
C LEU A 106 -37.98 8.40 11.07
N LEU A 107 -38.81 9.22 10.40
CA LEU A 107 -38.45 9.91 9.16
C LEU A 107 -37.25 10.84 9.36
N LEU A 108 -37.23 11.59 10.47
CA LEU A 108 -36.11 12.45 10.87
C LEU A 108 -34.81 11.65 11.02
N GLY A 109 -34.87 10.54 11.75
CA GLY A 109 -33.73 9.66 11.96
C GLY A 109 -33.20 9.06 10.65
N LYS A 110 -34.08 8.53 9.80
CA LYS A 110 -33.72 7.97 8.49
C LYS A 110 -33.06 9.02 7.58
N SER A 111 -33.65 10.22 7.49
CA SER A 111 -33.11 11.33 6.70
C SER A 111 -31.66 11.66 7.11
N ARG A 112 -31.41 11.78 8.41
CA ARG A 112 -30.07 12.05 8.96
C ARG A 112 -29.12 10.87 8.79
N PHE A 113 -29.61 9.64 8.86
CA PHE A 113 -28.82 8.43 8.65
C PHE A 113 -28.25 8.38 7.23
N PHE A 114 -29.11 8.54 6.22
CA PHE A 114 -28.69 8.49 4.81
C PHE A 114 -27.82 9.69 4.40
N ASP A 115 -27.91 10.79 5.15
CA ASP A 115 -27.01 11.93 5.03
C ASP A 115 -25.72 11.77 5.88
N ASN A 116 -25.44 10.56 6.38
CA ASN A 116 -24.27 10.18 7.20
C ASN A 116 -24.12 10.97 8.52
N ARG A 117 -25.15 11.69 8.98
CA ARG A 117 -25.18 12.41 10.26
C ARG A 117 -25.60 11.50 11.40
N TYR A 118 -24.79 10.45 11.64
CA TYR A 118 -25.13 9.34 12.54
C TYR A 118 -25.46 9.75 13.98
N ILE A 119 -24.74 10.72 14.57
CA ILE A 119 -25.04 11.19 15.93
C ILE A 119 -26.40 11.89 16.01
N SER A 120 -26.74 12.70 14.99
CA SER A 120 -28.03 13.41 14.93
C SER A 120 -29.18 12.45 14.63
N ALA A 121 -28.93 11.41 13.83
CA ALA A 121 -29.90 10.34 13.58
C ALA A 121 -30.17 9.53 14.86
N LEU A 122 -29.12 9.20 15.61
CA LEU A 122 -29.21 8.48 16.88
C LEU A 122 -30.08 9.22 17.91
N GLN A 123 -30.00 10.54 17.97
CA GLN A 123 -30.87 11.36 18.84
C GLN A 123 -32.36 11.18 18.50
N ALA A 124 -32.71 11.19 17.21
CA ALA A 124 -34.09 10.99 16.77
C ALA A 124 -34.58 9.56 17.06
N PHE A 125 -33.78 8.53 16.78
CA PHE A 125 -34.16 7.14 17.09
C PHE A 125 -34.26 6.87 18.60
N ASN A 126 -33.43 7.51 19.42
CA ASN A 126 -33.52 7.37 20.88
C ASN A 126 -34.83 7.93 21.46
N TYR A 127 -35.51 8.85 20.77
CA TYR A 127 -36.85 9.28 21.18
C TYR A 127 -37.84 8.12 21.14
N LEU A 128 -37.82 7.33 20.06
CA LEU A 128 -38.68 6.15 19.88
C LEU A 128 -38.31 5.02 20.84
N ILE A 129 -37.01 4.79 21.04
CA ILE A 129 -36.52 3.66 21.85
C ILE A 129 -36.77 3.86 23.36
N LYS A 130 -37.00 5.09 23.82
CA LYS A 130 -37.35 5.39 25.23
C LYS A 130 -38.75 4.89 25.63
N GLN A 131 -39.61 4.58 24.67
CA GLN A 131 -40.96 4.06 24.94
C GLN A 131 -40.88 2.62 25.47
N ASN A 132 -41.83 2.26 26.35
CA ASN A 132 -41.85 0.95 27.00
C ASN A 132 -42.32 -0.16 26.04
N ASP A 133 -43.24 0.16 25.13
CA ASP A 133 -43.83 -0.82 24.22
C ASP A 133 -42.96 -1.05 22.97
N LYS A 134 -42.67 -2.32 22.69
CA LYS A 134 -41.86 -2.75 21.53
C LYS A 134 -42.72 -2.86 20.26
N SER A 135 -43.30 -1.74 19.84
CA SER A 135 -44.07 -1.62 18.60
C SER A 135 -43.22 -1.87 17.35
N GLU A 136 -43.85 -2.02 16.17
CA GLU A 136 -43.11 -2.15 14.90
C GLU A 136 -42.20 -0.91 14.64
N LEU A 137 -42.66 0.28 15.02
CA LEU A 137 -41.87 1.52 14.95
C LEU A 137 -40.67 1.50 15.91
N TRP A 138 -40.84 0.95 17.13
CA TRP A 138 -39.73 0.77 18.06
C TRP A 138 -38.66 -0.17 17.48
N ILE A 139 -39.08 -1.28 16.88
CA ILE A 139 -38.17 -2.26 16.25
C ILE A 139 -37.45 -1.62 15.06
N GLU A 140 -38.15 -0.81 14.27
CA GLU A 140 -37.55 -0.03 13.19
C GLU A 140 -36.50 0.94 13.70
N ALA A 141 -36.80 1.72 14.74
CA ALA A 141 -35.84 2.65 15.34
C ALA A 141 -34.61 1.93 15.93
N PHE A 142 -34.83 0.79 16.60
CA PHE A 142 -33.77 -0.09 17.09
C PHE A 142 -32.87 -0.58 15.95
N TYR A 143 -33.48 -0.92 14.80
CA TYR A 143 -32.74 -1.38 13.64
C TYR A 143 -31.76 -0.33 13.12
N TRP A 144 -32.24 0.90 12.90
CA TRP A 144 -31.38 1.99 12.44
C TRP A 144 -30.34 2.41 13.47
N LYS A 145 -30.68 2.44 14.75
CA LYS A 145 -29.69 2.63 15.83
C LYS A 145 -28.59 1.59 15.79
N THR A 146 -28.93 0.34 15.52
CA THR A 146 -27.94 -0.75 15.44
C THR A 146 -27.05 -0.57 14.21
N LEU A 147 -27.60 -0.18 13.05
CA LEU A 147 -26.81 0.17 11.86
C LEU A 147 -25.84 1.33 12.13
N ILE A 148 -26.28 2.36 12.88
CA ILE A 148 -25.40 3.45 13.32
C ILE A 148 -24.23 2.91 14.13
N ASN A 149 -24.49 2.04 15.11
CA ASN A 149 -23.42 1.43 15.91
C ASN A 149 -22.47 0.60 15.04
N ILE A 150 -22.98 -0.12 14.04
CA ILE A 150 -22.17 -0.87 13.07
C ILE A 150 -21.26 0.07 12.26
N ASN A 151 -21.79 1.18 11.76
CA ASN A 151 -21.02 2.15 10.95
C ASN A 151 -20.01 2.96 11.78
N LEU A 152 -20.25 3.11 13.09
CA LEU A 152 -19.30 3.67 14.05
C LEU A 152 -18.35 2.61 14.65
N GLU A 153 -18.31 1.40 14.07
CA GLU A 153 -17.47 0.27 14.49
C GLU A 153 -17.69 -0.20 15.95
N GLN A 154 -18.83 0.15 16.55
CA GLN A 154 -19.25 -0.29 17.88
C GLN A 154 -19.91 -1.67 17.83
N PHE A 155 -19.18 -2.65 17.28
CA PHE A 155 -19.72 -3.97 16.97
C PHE A 155 -20.19 -4.74 18.20
N ASP A 156 -19.49 -4.62 19.34
CA ASP A 156 -19.85 -5.34 20.56
C ASP A 156 -21.12 -4.77 21.21
N THR A 157 -21.34 -3.46 21.10
CA THR A 157 -22.60 -2.81 21.50
C THR A 157 -23.75 -3.26 20.59
N ALA A 158 -23.53 -3.29 19.28
CA ALA A 158 -24.54 -3.72 18.31
C ALA A 158 -24.94 -5.20 18.50
N ILE A 159 -23.96 -6.09 18.68
CA ILE A 159 -24.24 -7.54 18.82
C ILE A 159 -24.92 -7.85 20.15
N SER A 160 -24.51 -7.19 21.24
CA SER A 160 -25.09 -7.41 22.57
C SER A 160 -26.55 -6.93 22.64
N SER A 161 -26.85 -5.77 22.06
CA SER A 161 -28.22 -5.25 21.98
C SER A 161 -29.12 -6.16 21.14
N VAL A 162 -28.65 -6.62 19.99
CA VAL A 162 -29.40 -7.53 19.11
C VAL A 162 -29.64 -8.88 19.79
N ASN A 163 -28.63 -9.48 20.41
CA ASN A 163 -28.78 -10.75 21.12
C ASN A 163 -29.76 -10.65 22.31
N LYS A 164 -29.78 -9.51 23.02
CA LYS A 164 -30.76 -9.27 24.10
C LYS A 164 -32.19 -9.28 23.56
N LEU A 165 -32.41 -8.65 22.41
CA LEU A 165 -33.74 -8.57 21.81
C LEU A 165 -34.19 -9.89 21.16
N LEU A 166 -33.25 -10.66 20.59
CA LEU A 166 -33.54 -11.99 20.03
C LEU A 166 -34.02 -13.02 21.07
N LYS A 167 -33.66 -12.83 22.35
CA LYS A 167 -34.12 -13.68 23.48
C LYS A 167 -35.54 -13.37 23.94
N ASP A 168 -36.15 -12.32 23.41
CA ASP A 168 -37.51 -11.93 23.78
C ASP A 168 -38.53 -12.68 22.90
N ASP A 169 -39.37 -13.49 23.55
CA ASP A 169 -40.39 -14.31 22.89
C ASP A 169 -41.57 -13.49 22.36
N THR A 170 -41.73 -12.24 22.82
CA THR A 170 -42.76 -11.32 22.30
C THR A 170 -42.44 -10.77 20.91
N ILE A 171 -41.19 -10.90 20.46
CA ILE A 171 -40.76 -10.39 19.15
C ILE A 171 -41.22 -11.34 18.03
N SER A 172 -41.95 -10.78 17.07
CA SER A 172 -42.47 -11.53 15.91
C SER A 172 -41.35 -12.17 15.07
N ASN A 173 -41.68 -13.24 14.34
CA ASN A 173 -40.72 -13.91 13.45
C ASN A 173 -40.16 -12.99 12.35
N LYS A 174 -41.00 -12.09 11.80
CA LYS A 174 -40.58 -11.06 10.83
C LYS A 174 -39.53 -10.12 11.45
N SER A 175 -39.76 -9.67 12.68
CA SER A 175 -38.81 -8.83 13.40
C SER A 175 -37.53 -9.59 13.78
N LYS A 176 -37.62 -10.86 14.18
CA LYS A 176 -36.45 -11.72 14.43
C LYS A 176 -35.57 -11.87 13.18
N GLN A 177 -36.15 -12.04 11.99
CA GLN A 177 -35.41 -12.04 10.72
C GLN A 177 -34.61 -10.74 10.53
N LYS A 178 -35.24 -9.59 10.77
CA LYS A 178 -34.58 -8.27 10.69
C LYS A 178 -33.44 -8.09 11.73
N LEU A 179 -33.56 -8.72 12.89
CA LEU A 179 -32.49 -8.74 13.89
C LEU A 179 -31.34 -9.68 13.49
N TYR A 180 -31.62 -10.82 12.87
CA TYR A 180 -30.59 -11.70 12.33
C TYR A 180 -29.84 -11.08 11.15
N SER A 181 -30.48 -10.24 10.32
CA SER A 181 -29.76 -9.51 9.26
C SER A 181 -28.77 -8.49 9.84
N LEU A 182 -29.13 -7.77 10.91
CA LEU A 182 -28.19 -6.89 11.63
C LEU A 182 -27.02 -7.67 12.22
N LYS A 183 -27.31 -8.80 12.87
CA LYS A 183 -26.29 -9.68 13.43
C LYS A 183 -25.33 -10.19 12.35
N SER A 184 -25.88 -10.53 11.18
CA SER A 184 -25.10 -10.94 10.00
C SER A 184 -24.25 -9.78 9.47
N GLU A 185 -24.78 -8.57 9.37
CA GLU A 185 -24.04 -7.36 8.96
C GLU A 185 -22.86 -7.07 9.90
N VAL A 186 -23.04 -7.23 11.23
CA VAL A 186 -21.94 -7.12 12.20
C VAL A 186 -20.81 -8.11 11.87
N TYR A 187 -21.16 -9.39 11.67
CA TYR A 187 -20.15 -10.42 11.41
C TYR A 187 -19.49 -10.27 10.03
N TYR A 188 -20.23 -9.76 9.04
CA TYR A 188 -19.70 -9.35 7.75
C TYR A 188 -18.61 -8.28 7.92
N LYS A 189 -18.91 -7.18 8.63
CA LYS A 189 -17.94 -6.10 8.89
C LYS A 189 -16.74 -6.56 9.72
N LYS A 190 -16.94 -7.44 10.71
CA LYS A 190 -15.86 -8.06 11.50
C LYS A 190 -15.04 -9.11 10.74
N LYS A 191 -15.47 -9.50 9.53
CA LYS A 191 -14.90 -10.62 8.75
C LYS A 191 -14.91 -11.97 9.51
N ASP A 192 -15.89 -12.17 10.39
CA ASP A 192 -16.12 -13.43 11.12
C ASP A 192 -17.05 -14.33 10.28
N TYR A 193 -16.47 -15.01 9.30
CA TYR A 193 -17.21 -15.74 8.27
C TYR A 193 -18.05 -16.91 8.80
N ASN A 194 -17.58 -17.60 9.85
CA ASN A 194 -18.34 -18.70 10.44
C ASN A 194 -19.64 -18.21 11.09
N LYS A 195 -19.56 -17.14 11.88
CA LYS A 195 -20.74 -16.54 12.52
C LYS A 195 -21.64 -15.80 11.53
N LEU A 196 -21.08 -15.26 10.44
CA LEU A 196 -21.83 -14.72 9.33
C LEU A 196 -22.75 -15.79 8.72
N ILE A 197 -22.21 -16.96 8.38
CA ILE A 197 -22.98 -18.09 7.81
C ILE A 197 -24.08 -18.53 8.77
N GLU A 198 -23.76 -18.71 10.06
CA GLU A 198 -24.73 -19.10 11.09
C GLU A 198 -25.88 -18.08 11.19
N SER A 199 -25.56 -16.78 11.19
CA SER A 199 -26.55 -15.72 11.33
C SER A 199 -27.41 -15.56 10.08
N LEU A 200 -26.82 -15.71 8.88
CA LEU A 200 -27.56 -15.69 7.61
C LEU A 200 -28.54 -16.86 7.51
N LYS A 201 -28.14 -18.08 7.92
CA LYS A 201 -29.03 -19.25 7.99
C LYS A 201 -30.29 -18.98 8.83
N ASN A 202 -30.14 -18.27 9.93
CA ASN A 202 -31.26 -17.87 10.79
C ASN A 202 -32.10 -16.73 10.17
N THR A 203 -31.50 -15.89 9.33
CA THR A 203 -32.18 -14.76 8.67
C THR A 203 -33.30 -15.26 7.74
N PHE A 204 -33.03 -16.25 6.89
CA PHE A 204 -34.00 -16.68 5.88
C PHE A 204 -34.87 -17.88 6.27
N LYS A 205 -34.75 -18.43 7.50
CA LYS A 205 -35.54 -19.59 7.96
C LYS A 205 -37.05 -19.40 7.77
N ASN A 206 -37.52 -18.15 7.87
CA ASN A 206 -38.92 -17.76 7.69
C ASN A 206 -39.11 -16.72 6.56
N SER A 207 -38.14 -16.55 5.66
CA SER A 207 -38.25 -15.55 4.58
C SER A 207 -39.25 -16.01 3.53
N ILE A 208 -40.22 -15.15 3.22
CA ILE A 208 -41.21 -15.38 2.16
C ILE A 208 -40.75 -14.73 0.85
N ASP A 209 -39.89 -13.71 0.92
CA ASP A 209 -39.35 -13.04 -0.26
C ASP A 209 -38.24 -13.90 -0.91
N LYS A 210 -38.48 -14.28 -2.17
CA LYS A 210 -37.57 -15.07 -3.00
C LYS A 210 -36.32 -14.28 -3.37
N ASP A 211 -36.44 -12.96 -3.53
CA ASP A 211 -35.33 -12.10 -3.93
C ASP A 211 -34.32 -11.98 -2.77
N GLU A 212 -34.79 -11.71 -1.55
CA GLU A 212 -33.97 -11.74 -0.34
C GLU A 212 -33.35 -13.12 -0.08
N LEU A 213 -34.15 -14.19 -0.22
CA LEU A 213 -33.66 -15.56 -0.05
C LEU A 213 -32.52 -15.87 -1.03
N ARG A 214 -32.66 -15.48 -2.31
CA ARG A 214 -31.61 -15.66 -3.33
C ARG A 214 -30.34 -14.91 -2.92
N ARG A 215 -30.45 -13.66 -2.49
CA ARG A 215 -29.30 -12.85 -2.03
C ARG A 215 -28.59 -13.48 -0.84
N TYR A 216 -29.31 -13.86 0.22
CA TYR A 216 -28.69 -14.42 1.43
C TYR A 216 -27.98 -15.75 1.15
N LYS A 217 -28.58 -16.64 0.35
CA LYS A 217 -27.91 -17.89 -0.05
C LYS A 217 -26.68 -17.63 -0.92
N TYR A 218 -26.74 -16.63 -1.80
CA TYR A 218 -25.59 -16.22 -2.60
C TYR A 218 -24.43 -15.70 -1.73
N ILE A 219 -24.72 -14.84 -0.75
CA ILE A 219 -23.71 -14.36 0.23
C ILE A 219 -23.09 -15.54 1.00
N ILE A 220 -23.89 -16.53 1.41
CA ILE A 220 -23.37 -17.75 2.04
C ILE A 220 -22.42 -18.50 1.10
N GLY A 221 -22.80 -18.69 -0.17
CA GLY A 221 -21.95 -19.33 -1.17
C GLY A 221 -20.61 -18.58 -1.37
N GLN A 222 -20.66 -17.25 -1.45
CA GLN A 222 -19.44 -16.42 -1.52
C GLN A 222 -18.58 -16.53 -0.25
N THR A 223 -19.22 -16.64 0.92
CA THR A 223 -18.54 -16.78 2.20
C THR A 223 -17.81 -18.13 2.29
N PHE A 224 -18.46 -19.22 1.88
CA PHE A 224 -17.82 -20.55 1.80
C PHE A 224 -16.65 -20.58 0.79
N LEU A 225 -16.78 -19.91 -0.36
CA LEU A 225 -15.65 -19.76 -1.29
C LEU A 225 -14.45 -19.05 -0.63
N SER A 226 -14.71 -18.03 0.17
CA SER A 226 -13.66 -17.29 0.89
C SER A 226 -12.98 -18.14 1.97
N LEU A 227 -13.71 -19.11 2.54
CA LEU A 227 -13.19 -20.15 3.44
C LEU A 227 -12.52 -21.33 2.70
N LYS A 228 -12.50 -21.31 1.36
CA LYS A 228 -12.03 -22.41 0.49
C LYS A 228 -12.85 -23.70 0.59
N GLU A 229 -14.07 -23.64 1.12
CA GLU A 229 -15.01 -24.76 1.21
C GLU A 229 -15.87 -24.87 -0.05
N LYS A 230 -15.29 -25.42 -1.12
CA LYS A 230 -15.89 -25.45 -2.45
C LYS A 230 -17.20 -26.24 -2.54
N ASP A 231 -17.30 -27.39 -1.87
CA ASP A 231 -18.49 -28.26 -1.91
C ASP A 231 -19.71 -27.58 -1.24
N SER A 232 -19.48 -26.99 -0.07
CA SER A 232 -20.47 -26.17 0.64
C SER A 232 -20.91 -24.99 -0.24
N ALA A 233 -19.96 -24.27 -0.83
CA ALA A 233 -20.27 -23.16 -1.73
C ALA A 233 -21.12 -23.59 -2.93
N SER A 234 -20.74 -24.69 -3.60
CA SER A 234 -21.46 -25.25 -4.76
C SER A 234 -22.91 -25.60 -4.40
N THR A 235 -23.14 -26.17 -3.21
CA THR A 235 -24.49 -26.50 -2.73
C THR A 235 -25.37 -25.25 -2.61
N TYR A 236 -24.87 -24.20 -1.96
CA TYR A 236 -25.62 -22.94 -1.83
C TYR A 236 -25.81 -22.22 -3.16
N PHE A 237 -24.85 -22.30 -4.07
CA PHE A 237 -24.99 -21.72 -5.41
C PHE A 237 -26.02 -22.48 -6.27
N LYS A 238 -26.13 -23.80 -6.16
CA LYS A 238 -27.22 -24.57 -6.80
C LYS A 238 -28.58 -24.14 -6.27
N ASP A 239 -28.70 -23.95 -4.96
CA ASP A 239 -29.92 -23.40 -4.37
C ASP A 239 -30.26 -22.02 -4.92
N VAL A 240 -29.26 -21.15 -5.11
CA VAL A 240 -29.45 -19.81 -5.71
C VAL A 240 -30.03 -19.90 -7.12
N ILE A 241 -29.57 -20.84 -7.95
CA ILE A 241 -30.07 -21.05 -9.31
C ILE A 241 -31.53 -21.54 -9.29
N ASN A 242 -31.87 -22.44 -8.37
CA ASN A 242 -33.19 -23.06 -8.27
C ASN A 242 -34.30 -22.13 -7.73
N ILE A 243 -33.94 -20.99 -7.14
CA ILE A 243 -34.92 -20.01 -6.68
C ILE A 243 -35.49 -19.26 -7.89
N ASN A 244 -36.82 -19.27 -8.06
CA ASN A 244 -37.52 -18.49 -9.08
C ASN A 244 -37.77 -17.04 -8.60
N ALA A 245 -36.72 -16.25 -8.51
CA ALA A 245 -36.76 -14.81 -8.20
C ALA A 245 -36.67 -13.96 -9.48
N SER A 246 -37.46 -12.89 -9.56
CA SER A 246 -37.62 -12.06 -10.77
C SER A 246 -36.59 -10.93 -10.86
N LYS A 247 -36.09 -10.46 -9.71
CA LYS A 247 -35.04 -9.45 -9.63
C LYS A 247 -33.70 -10.19 -9.44
N PHE A 248 -32.58 -9.59 -9.86
CA PHE A 248 -31.21 -10.13 -9.76
C PHE A 248 -30.76 -11.16 -10.83
N SER A 249 -30.88 -10.82 -12.12
CA SER A 249 -30.21 -11.56 -13.21
C SER A 249 -28.71 -11.70 -13.00
N ASP A 250 -28.08 -10.70 -12.39
CA ASP A 250 -26.62 -10.66 -12.22
C ASP A 250 -26.13 -11.65 -11.16
N ILE A 251 -26.90 -11.83 -10.06
CA ILE A 251 -26.63 -12.89 -9.08
C ILE A 251 -26.68 -14.25 -9.78
N TYR A 252 -27.70 -14.47 -10.62
CA TYR A 252 -27.86 -15.73 -11.34
C TYR A 252 -26.66 -16.00 -12.26
N LEU A 253 -26.29 -15.05 -13.13
CA LEU A 253 -25.16 -15.21 -14.05
C LEU A 253 -23.85 -15.39 -13.28
N ASP A 254 -23.61 -14.57 -12.27
CA ASP A 254 -22.39 -14.69 -11.46
C ASP A 254 -22.29 -16.02 -10.72
N THR A 255 -23.42 -16.52 -10.20
CA THR A 255 -23.50 -17.85 -9.58
C THR A 255 -23.12 -18.96 -10.55
N GLU A 256 -23.69 -18.95 -11.76
CA GLU A 256 -23.35 -19.91 -12.80
C GLU A 256 -21.85 -19.86 -13.16
N LEU A 257 -21.30 -18.66 -13.30
CA LEU A 257 -19.87 -18.46 -13.57
C LEU A 257 -18.98 -18.96 -12.42
N LYS A 258 -19.34 -18.71 -11.16
CA LYS A 258 -18.60 -19.23 -9.98
C LYS A 258 -18.67 -20.76 -9.91
N ILE A 259 -19.83 -21.38 -10.17
CA ILE A 259 -19.95 -22.84 -10.25
C ILE A 259 -19.05 -23.40 -11.35
N SER A 260 -18.95 -22.73 -12.50
CA SER A 260 -18.10 -23.19 -13.62
C SER A 260 -16.60 -23.28 -13.28
N LEU A 261 -16.15 -22.60 -12.21
CA LEU A 261 -14.78 -22.73 -11.69
C LEU A 261 -14.65 -23.80 -10.62
N ILE A 262 -15.72 -24.08 -9.87
CA ILE A 262 -15.74 -25.15 -8.86
C ILE A 262 -15.77 -26.52 -9.56
N ASN A 263 -16.65 -26.65 -10.54
CA ASN A 263 -16.91 -27.87 -11.31
C ASN A 263 -16.29 -27.78 -12.72
N ASN A 264 -15.08 -27.26 -12.84
CA ASN A 264 -14.45 -26.91 -14.13
C ASN A 264 -14.43 -27.99 -15.22
N ASN A 265 -14.55 -29.27 -14.87
CA ASN A 265 -14.65 -30.39 -15.81
C ASN A 265 -16.02 -30.48 -16.50
N ASP A 266 -17.09 -30.04 -15.83
CA ASP A 266 -18.46 -30.09 -16.36
C ASP A 266 -18.76 -28.92 -17.33
N TYR A 267 -17.87 -27.91 -17.37
CA TYR A 267 -18.05 -26.67 -18.13
C TYR A 267 -16.92 -26.52 -19.15
N ASP A 268 -17.27 -26.74 -20.42
CA ASP A 268 -16.37 -26.70 -21.56
C ASP A 268 -16.48 -25.38 -22.34
N SER A 269 -15.79 -25.32 -23.49
CA SER A 269 -15.82 -24.15 -24.36
C SER A 269 -17.22 -23.83 -24.90
N ASP A 270 -18.05 -24.84 -25.12
CA ASP A 270 -19.38 -24.66 -25.70
C ASP A 270 -20.33 -24.01 -24.70
N TYR A 271 -20.21 -24.34 -23.41
CA TYR A 271 -20.91 -23.62 -22.35
C TYR A 271 -20.63 -22.11 -22.39
N PHE A 272 -19.36 -21.69 -22.39
CA PHE A 272 -19.00 -20.27 -22.37
C PHE A 272 -19.41 -19.56 -23.67
N LYS A 273 -19.23 -20.20 -24.83
CA LYS A 273 -19.70 -19.66 -26.12
C LYS A 273 -21.21 -19.44 -26.13
N LYS A 274 -21.99 -20.41 -25.62
CA LYS A 274 -23.46 -20.25 -25.47
C LYS A 274 -23.78 -19.05 -24.58
N LYS A 275 -23.08 -18.84 -23.47
CA LYS A 275 -23.29 -17.67 -22.60
C LYS A 275 -22.92 -16.35 -23.28
N LEU A 276 -21.81 -16.29 -24.03
CA LEU A 276 -21.39 -15.09 -24.76
C LEU A 276 -22.38 -14.69 -25.87
N ASN A 277 -23.06 -15.68 -26.47
CA ASN A 277 -24.02 -15.45 -27.55
C ASN A 277 -25.43 -15.08 -27.05
N GLN A 278 -25.71 -15.14 -25.75
CA GLN A 278 -27.00 -14.75 -25.20
C GLN A 278 -27.13 -13.21 -25.18
N PRO A 279 -28.16 -12.61 -25.83
CA PRO A 279 -28.31 -11.15 -25.88
C PRO A 279 -28.35 -10.47 -24.51
N ARG A 280 -28.99 -11.11 -23.51
CA ARG A 280 -29.06 -10.62 -22.12
C ARG A 280 -27.69 -10.47 -21.44
N ASN A 281 -26.65 -11.13 -21.95
CA ASN A 281 -25.30 -11.13 -21.38
C ASN A 281 -24.37 -10.11 -22.06
N TYR A 282 -24.88 -9.25 -22.95
CA TYR A 282 -24.07 -8.31 -23.72
C TYR A 282 -23.15 -7.46 -22.83
N LEU A 283 -23.68 -6.89 -21.74
CA LEU A 283 -22.90 -6.08 -20.78
C LEU A 283 -21.93 -6.91 -19.91
N SER A 284 -22.13 -8.21 -19.85
CA SER A 284 -21.35 -9.14 -19.02
C SER A 284 -20.32 -9.94 -19.83
N LYS A 285 -20.10 -9.62 -21.11
CA LYS A 285 -19.19 -10.34 -21.99
C LYS A 285 -17.76 -10.38 -21.47
N GLY A 286 -17.22 -9.23 -21.03
CA GLY A 286 -15.90 -9.17 -20.38
C GLY A 286 -15.79 -10.11 -19.19
N LYS A 287 -16.81 -10.13 -18.31
CA LYS A 287 -16.87 -11.03 -17.16
C LYS A 287 -16.91 -12.51 -17.59
N ILE A 288 -17.76 -12.86 -18.57
CA ILE A 288 -17.84 -14.25 -19.06
C ILE A 288 -16.50 -14.69 -19.64
N ASN A 289 -15.83 -13.83 -20.43
CA ASN A 289 -14.51 -14.13 -20.98
C ASN A 289 -13.43 -14.27 -19.90
N TYR A 290 -13.50 -13.50 -18.81
CA TYR A 290 -12.61 -13.69 -17.66
C TYR A 290 -12.79 -15.08 -17.03
N TYR A 291 -14.03 -15.50 -16.76
CA TYR A 291 -14.30 -16.83 -16.20
C TYR A 291 -13.93 -17.96 -17.17
N TYR A 292 -14.13 -17.74 -18.47
CA TYR A 292 -13.69 -18.66 -19.51
C TYR A 292 -12.16 -18.80 -19.52
N ALA A 293 -11.44 -17.68 -19.41
CA ALA A 293 -9.99 -17.68 -19.27
C ALA A 293 -9.54 -18.44 -18.02
N LYS A 294 -10.16 -18.18 -16.87
CA LYS A 294 -9.87 -18.90 -15.61
C LYS A 294 -10.07 -20.41 -15.75
N ASN A 295 -11.09 -20.86 -16.48
CA ASN A 295 -11.32 -22.29 -16.72
C ASN A 295 -10.14 -22.94 -17.47
N PHE A 296 -9.60 -22.27 -18.50
CA PHE A 296 -8.39 -22.73 -19.20
C PHE A 296 -7.12 -22.67 -18.34
N ILE A 297 -6.95 -21.62 -17.54
CA ILE A 297 -5.79 -21.49 -16.64
C ILE A 297 -5.78 -22.62 -15.61
N ILE A 298 -6.94 -22.99 -15.04
CA ILE A 298 -7.06 -24.13 -14.12
C ILE A 298 -6.71 -25.45 -14.82
N LYS A 299 -6.96 -25.54 -16.13
CA LYS A 299 -6.59 -26.69 -16.99
C LYS A 299 -5.17 -26.56 -17.58
N GLU A 300 -4.35 -25.65 -17.04
CA GLU A 300 -2.96 -25.40 -17.41
C GLU A 300 -2.74 -24.88 -18.85
N ASP A 301 -3.80 -24.49 -19.57
CA ASP A 301 -3.69 -23.84 -20.88
C ASP A 301 -3.55 -22.32 -20.72
N LEU A 302 -2.33 -21.89 -20.35
CA LEU A 302 -2.01 -20.48 -20.09
C LEU A 302 -2.12 -19.62 -21.35
N ILE A 303 -1.81 -20.17 -22.53
CA ILE A 303 -1.85 -19.46 -23.81
C ILE A 303 -3.28 -19.02 -24.13
N LYS A 304 -4.24 -19.97 -24.10
CA LYS A 304 -5.65 -19.62 -24.31
C LYS A 304 -6.18 -18.72 -23.20
N GLY A 305 -5.79 -18.98 -21.95
CA GLY A 305 -6.11 -18.11 -20.82
C GLY A 305 -5.71 -16.66 -21.06
N LYS A 306 -4.47 -16.40 -21.48
CA LYS A 306 -3.93 -15.06 -21.77
C LYS A 306 -4.68 -14.37 -22.91
N ILE A 307 -5.02 -15.10 -23.98
CA ILE A 307 -5.81 -14.57 -25.10
C ILE A 307 -7.21 -14.15 -24.63
N LEU A 308 -7.88 -15.00 -23.87
CA LEU A 308 -9.23 -14.73 -23.35
C LEU A 308 -9.24 -13.59 -22.32
N LEU A 309 -8.21 -13.47 -21.48
CA LEU A 309 -8.05 -12.31 -20.58
C LEU A 309 -7.91 -10.99 -21.37
N LYS A 310 -7.12 -10.99 -22.44
CA LYS A 310 -7.01 -9.81 -23.32
C LYS A 310 -8.34 -9.49 -24.02
N ASN A 311 -9.11 -10.50 -24.39
CA ASN A 311 -10.47 -10.30 -24.93
C ASN A 311 -11.43 -9.78 -23.86
N ALA A 312 -11.35 -10.30 -22.63
CA ALA A 312 -12.13 -9.83 -21.49
C ALA A 312 -11.89 -8.33 -21.22
N LEU A 313 -10.64 -7.88 -21.35
CA LEU A 313 -10.28 -6.47 -21.20
C LEU A 313 -10.88 -5.61 -22.31
N LYS A 314 -10.82 -6.07 -23.57
CA LYS A 314 -11.42 -5.36 -24.72
C LYS A 314 -12.95 -5.24 -24.63
N GLU A 315 -13.60 -6.24 -24.03
CA GLU A 315 -15.05 -6.29 -23.87
C GLU A 315 -15.54 -5.74 -22.52
N ASN A 316 -14.64 -5.21 -21.69
CA ASN A 316 -15.00 -4.59 -20.43
C ASN A 316 -15.80 -3.30 -20.67
N GLN A 317 -16.92 -3.14 -19.97
CA GLN A 317 -17.83 -1.99 -20.06
C GLN A 317 -17.71 -1.15 -18.77
N ASP A 318 -16.47 -0.76 -18.43
CA ASP A 318 -16.14 0.05 -17.25
C ASP A 318 -16.28 -0.65 -15.87
N ASP A 319 -16.11 -1.98 -15.79
CA ASP A 319 -15.92 -2.66 -14.50
C ASP A 319 -14.44 -2.60 -14.09
N GLU A 320 -14.08 -1.62 -13.26
CA GLU A 320 -12.72 -1.43 -12.74
C GLU A 320 -12.24 -2.64 -11.92
N ASN A 321 -13.14 -3.33 -11.22
CA ASN A 321 -12.77 -4.52 -10.46
C ASN A 321 -12.43 -5.69 -11.39
N LEU A 322 -13.18 -5.86 -12.48
CA LEU A 322 -12.84 -6.82 -13.53
C LEU A 322 -11.48 -6.50 -14.15
N GLU A 323 -11.24 -5.23 -14.50
CA GLU A 323 -9.97 -4.78 -15.08
C GLU A 323 -8.78 -5.09 -14.16
N LYS A 324 -8.88 -4.72 -12.87
CA LYS A 324 -7.91 -5.06 -11.84
C LYS A 324 -7.67 -6.57 -11.75
N ASN A 325 -8.72 -7.38 -11.77
CA ASN A 325 -8.60 -8.84 -11.72
C ASN A 325 -7.91 -9.40 -12.98
N ILE A 326 -8.24 -8.88 -14.17
CA ILE A 326 -7.60 -9.29 -15.42
C ILE A 326 -6.11 -8.98 -15.39
N TYR A 327 -5.71 -7.76 -15.01
CA TYR A 327 -4.30 -7.40 -14.90
C TYR A 327 -3.57 -8.24 -13.86
N TYR A 328 -4.21 -8.58 -12.75
CA TYR A 328 -3.61 -9.44 -11.74
C TYR A 328 -3.38 -10.86 -12.25
N GLU A 329 -4.33 -11.43 -13.01
CA GLU A 329 -4.14 -12.74 -13.65
C GLU A 329 -3.05 -12.70 -14.72
N LEU A 330 -3.04 -11.66 -15.58
CA LEU A 330 -1.98 -11.47 -16.57
C LEU A 330 -0.61 -11.33 -15.91
N PHE A 331 -0.51 -10.58 -14.82
CA PHE A 331 0.71 -10.48 -14.00
C PHE A 331 1.19 -11.86 -13.54
N ASN A 332 0.30 -12.69 -12.96
CA ASN A 332 0.67 -14.00 -12.47
C ASN A 332 1.09 -14.95 -13.59
N ILE A 333 0.39 -14.94 -14.74
CA ILE A 333 0.76 -15.75 -15.91
C ILE A 333 2.16 -15.36 -16.41
N ASN A 334 2.43 -14.06 -16.58
CA ASN A 334 3.75 -13.63 -17.06
C ASN A 334 4.86 -13.92 -16.04
N LEU A 335 4.56 -13.92 -14.73
CA LEU A 335 5.52 -14.40 -13.72
C LEU A 335 5.82 -15.89 -13.87
N ILE A 336 4.81 -16.74 -14.10
CA ILE A 336 4.99 -18.19 -14.33
C ILE A 336 5.80 -18.43 -15.61
N GLU A 337 5.52 -17.66 -16.66
CA GLU A 337 6.25 -17.68 -17.94
C GLU A 337 7.65 -17.05 -17.84
N LYS A 338 8.04 -16.52 -16.67
CA LYS A 338 9.32 -15.82 -16.42
C LYS A 338 9.53 -14.57 -17.28
N ASP A 339 8.45 -14.00 -17.80
CA ASP A 339 8.44 -12.72 -18.49
C ASP A 339 8.25 -11.58 -17.47
N TYR A 340 9.33 -11.28 -16.74
CA TYR A 340 9.29 -10.31 -15.64
C TYR A 340 8.98 -8.90 -16.13
N LEU A 341 9.34 -8.54 -17.37
CA LEU A 341 9.05 -7.22 -17.95
C LEU A 341 7.55 -6.99 -18.11
N ASN A 342 6.85 -7.95 -18.73
CA ASN A 342 5.40 -7.87 -18.87
C ASN A 342 4.70 -8.05 -17.53
N ALA A 343 5.18 -8.96 -16.67
CA ALA A 343 4.67 -9.11 -15.32
C ALA A 343 4.70 -7.77 -14.56
N ASN A 344 5.83 -7.05 -14.60
CA ASN A 344 5.97 -5.78 -13.90
C ASN A 344 5.00 -4.71 -14.43
N SER A 345 4.84 -4.66 -15.75
CA SER A 345 3.92 -3.71 -16.40
C SER A 345 2.45 -3.97 -16.01
N TYR A 346 2.04 -5.23 -15.92
CA TYR A 346 0.71 -5.58 -15.43
C TYR A 346 0.56 -5.31 -13.93
N LEU A 347 1.60 -5.56 -13.12
CA LEU A 347 1.58 -5.26 -11.69
C LEU A 347 1.42 -3.76 -11.42
N ASP A 348 2.07 -2.90 -12.21
CA ASP A 348 1.86 -1.45 -12.14
C ASP A 348 0.40 -1.07 -12.39
N SER A 349 -0.23 -1.70 -13.39
CA SER A 349 -1.63 -1.48 -13.71
C SER A 349 -2.56 -1.92 -12.57
N VAL A 350 -2.28 -3.07 -11.92
CA VAL A 350 -3.02 -3.51 -10.73
C VAL A 350 -2.89 -2.52 -9.58
N ILE A 351 -1.67 -2.03 -9.32
CA ILE A 351 -1.40 -1.11 -8.20
C ILE A 351 -2.15 0.21 -8.38
N ILE A 352 -2.25 0.73 -9.61
CA ILE A 352 -3.01 1.95 -9.94
C ILE A 352 -4.49 1.79 -9.57
N LEU A 353 -5.06 0.61 -9.83
CA LEU A 353 -6.46 0.28 -9.54
C LEU A 353 -6.70 -0.25 -8.12
N THR A 354 -5.68 -0.23 -7.25
CA THR A 354 -5.75 -0.71 -5.87
C THR A 354 -5.76 0.46 -4.90
N ASP A 355 -6.69 0.42 -3.93
CA ASP A 355 -6.74 1.40 -2.83
C ASP A 355 -5.39 1.51 -2.11
N ASN A 356 -4.81 2.71 -2.13
CA ASN A 356 -3.50 3.03 -1.59
C ASN A 356 -3.39 2.88 -0.06
N SER A 357 -4.52 2.85 0.64
CA SER A 357 -4.60 2.60 2.08
C SER A 357 -4.70 1.11 2.43
N SER A 358 -4.97 0.26 1.44
CA SER A 358 -5.21 -1.17 1.66
C SER A 358 -3.92 -1.93 1.96
N LYS A 359 -4.03 -2.99 2.78
CA LYS A 359 -2.93 -3.94 2.99
C LYS A 359 -2.42 -4.55 1.69
N THR A 360 -3.34 -4.84 0.76
CA THR A 360 -3.03 -5.42 -0.55
C THR A 360 -2.08 -4.51 -1.35
N PHE A 361 -2.35 -3.20 -1.38
CA PHE A 361 -1.47 -2.22 -2.03
C PHE A 361 -0.04 -2.29 -1.50
N PHE A 362 0.15 -2.25 -0.17
CA PHE A 362 1.50 -2.34 0.41
C PHE A 362 2.21 -3.65 0.06
N THR A 363 1.48 -4.77 0.04
CA THR A 363 2.07 -6.07 -0.34
C THR A 363 2.47 -6.12 -1.81
N LEU A 364 1.63 -5.62 -2.71
CA LEU A 364 1.90 -5.59 -4.16
C LEU A 364 3.01 -4.60 -4.49
N ASN A 365 3.00 -3.41 -3.87
CA ASN A 365 4.04 -2.41 -4.05
C ASN A 365 5.42 -2.95 -3.67
N LYS A 366 5.53 -3.67 -2.54
CA LYS A 366 6.78 -4.33 -2.15
C LYS A 366 7.24 -5.39 -3.15
N LYS A 367 6.30 -6.10 -3.80
CA LYS A 367 6.60 -7.05 -4.87
C LYS A 367 7.08 -6.32 -6.14
N ARG A 368 6.46 -5.19 -6.46
CA ARG A 368 6.86 -4.31 -7.58
C ARG A 368 8.28 -3.79 -7.40
N GLU A 369 8.62 -3.27 -6.22
CA GLU A 369 9.98 -2.76 -5.95
C GLU A 369 11.06 -3.81 -6.24
N LYS A 370 10.81 -5.07 -5.86
CA LYS A 370 11.71 -6.20 -6.15
C LYS A 370 11.75 -6.56 -7.63
N LEU A 371 10.60 -6.52 -8.29
CA LEU A 371 10.48 -6.86 -9.70
C LEU A 371 11.12 -5.79 -10.59
N ASN A 372 11.00 -4.51 -10.24
CA ASN A 372 11.67 -3.39 -10.89
C ASN A 372 13.18 -3.65 -10.99
N ILE A 373 13.82 -4.04 -9.89
CA ILE A 373 15.26 -4.35 -9.87
C ILE A 373 15.62 -5.42 -10.92
N ILE A 374 14.83 -6.49 -11.02
CA ILE A 374 15.06 -7.54 -12.03
C ILE A 374 14.84 -6.99 -13.44
N THR A 375 13.73 -6.29 -13.67
CA THR A 375 13.42 -5.77 -15.01
C THR A 375 14.42 -4.72 -15.49
N ASP A 376 15.01 -3.95 -14.59
CA ASP A 376 16.04 -2.98 -14.93
C ASP A 376 17.33 -3.69 -15.36
N LEU A 377 17.72 -4.75 -14.67
CA LEU A 377 18.84 -5.62 -15.08
C LEU A 377 18.57 -6.29 -16.43
N GLU A 378 17.34 -6.77 -16.68
CA GLU A 378 16.97 -7.37 -17.96
C GLU A 378 17.01 -6.39 -19.11
N LYS A 379 16.50 -5.16 -18.92
CA LYS A 379 16.59 -4.10 -19.92
C LYS A 379 18.04 -3.75 -20.23
N GLN A 380 18.88 -3.64 -19.21
CA GLN A 380 20.31 -3.38 -19.37
C GLN A 380 21.00 -4.51 -20.14
N ASN A 381 20.74 -5.77 -19.79
CA ASN A 381 21.33 -6.90 -20.49
C ASN A 381 20.90 -6.95 -21.96
N LYS A 382 19.59 -6.80 -22.24
CA LYS A 382 19.09 -6.72 -23.62
C LYS A 382 19.75 -5.61 -24.43
N LEU A 383 19.96 -4.44 -23.81
CA LEU A 383 20.68 -3.34 -24.43
C LEU A 383 22.14 -3.73 -24.72
N ILE A 384 22.86 -4.27 -23.74
CA ILE A 384 24.25 -4.69 -23.89
C ILE A 384 24.38 -5.76 -24.97
N ASP A 385 23.55 -6.80 -24.95
CA ASP A 385 23.54 -7.87 -25.95
C ASP A 385 23.29 -7.30 -27.35
N SER A 386 22.37 -6.34 -27.49
CA SER A 386 22.11 -5.65 -28.76
C SER A 386 23.32 -4.85 -29.22
N LEU A 387 24.00 -4.12 -28.32
CA LEU A 387 25.20 -3.35 -28.64
C LEU A 387 26.37 -4.25 -29.05
N LEU A 388 26.57 -5.37 -28.36
CA LEU A 388 27.60 -6.36 -28.67
C LEU A 388 27.30 -7.06 -30.01
N TYR A 389 26.03 -7.41 -30.26
CA TYR A 389 25.59 -7.98 -31.52
C TYR A 389 25.86 -7.02 -32.69
N LEU A 390 25.40 -5.76 -32.58
CA LEU A 390 25.65 -4.75 -33.60
C LEU A 390 27.15 -4.53 -33.86
N ASN A 391 27.98 -4.63 -32.83
CA ASN A 391 29.43 -4.49 -32.96
C ASN A 391 30.11 -5.67 -33.66
N SER A 392 29.48 -6.85 -33.63
CA SER A 392 29.97 -8.06 -34.29
C SER A 392 29.59 -8.15 -35.77
N LEU A 393 28.66 -7.30 -36.23
CA LEU A 393 28.23 -7.26 -37.62
C LEU A 393 29.30 -6.59 -38.49
N ASP A 394 29.41 -7.06 -39.73
CA ASP A 394 30.12 -6.33 -40.77
C ASP A 394 29.31 -5.10 -41.22
N GLN A 395 29.96 -4.22 -41.99
CA GLN A 395 29.37 -2.94 -42.39
C GLN A 395 28.10 -3.12 -43.23
N GLU A 396 28.02 -4.18 -44.04
CA GLU A 396 26.87 -4.47 -44.90
C GLU A 396 25.67 -5.00 -44.09
N ALA A 397 25.89 -5.93 -43.14
CA ALA A 397 24.85 -6.41 -42.24
C ALA A 397 24.36 -5.31 -41.28
N LEU A 398 25.27 -4.45 -40.82
CA LEU A 398 24.94 -3.31 -39.97
C LEU A 398 24.03 -2.30 -40.69
N GLU A 399 24.35 -1.95 -41.94
CA GLU A 399 23.50 -1.10 -42.78
C GLU A 399 22.12 -1.74 -43.01
N ASN A 400 22.07 -3.06 -43.27
CA ASN A 400 20.81 -3.78 -43.43
C ASN A 400 19.92 -3.72 -42.17
N VAL A 401 20.50 -3.93 -40.99
CA VAL A 401 19.76 -3.86 -39.70
C VAL A 401 19.29 -2.43 -39.39
N LEU A 402 20.10 -1.42 -39.71
CA LEU A 402 19.78 -0.01 -39.42
C LEU A 402 18.80 0.61 -40.43
N ASN A 403 18.78 0.10 -41.65
CA ASN A 403 17.93 0.54 -42.77
C ASN A 403 16.66 -0.29 -42.94
N GLN A 404 16.49 -1.40 -42.20
CA GLN A 404 15.18 -2.05 -42.11
C GLN A 404 14.15 -1.02 -41.66
N PRO A 405 13.05 -0.81 -42.43
CA PRO A 405 11.95 -0.02 -41.93
C PRO A 405 11.50 -0.74 -40.67
N GLN A 406 11.66 -0.07 -39.53
CA GLN A 406 10.99 -0.53 -38.32
C GLN A 406 9.51 -0.50 -38.69
N GLU A 407 8.89 -1.68 -38.90
CA GLU A 407 7.47 -1.78 -38.58
C GLU A 407 7.38 -1.14 -37.20
N PRO A 408 6.56 -0.08 -37.03
CA PRO A 408 6.48 0.54 -35.73
C PRO A 408 6.11 -0.60 -34.80
N ASN A 409 7.01 -0.94 -33.89
CA ASN A 409 6.78 -1.94 -32.86
C ASN A 409 5.77 -1.27 -31.93
N THR A 410 4.52 -1.19 -32.40
CA THR A 410 3.41 -0.60 -31.70
C THR A 410 2.99 -1.61 -30.65
N LEU A 411 3.76 -1.65 -29.55
CA LEU A 411 3.15 -1.53 -28.23
C LEU A 411 2.81 -0.06 -27.91
N GLU A 412 2.86 0.84 -28.91
CA GLU A 412 1.86 1.90 -28.98
C GLU A 412 0.48 1.25 -28.98
N ILE A 413 -0.15 1.30 -27.83
CA ILE A 413 -1.60 1.34 -27.73
C ILE A 413 -2.06 2.34 -28.79
N LYS A 414 -2.63 1.84 -29.88
CA LYS A 414 -3.42 2.65 -30.82
C LYS A 414 -4.59 3.21 -29.99
N VAL A 415 -4.34 4.34 -29.33
CA VAL A 415 -5.38 5.23 -28.86
C VAL A 415 -5.99 5.76 -30.15
N ARG A 416 -7.03 5.08 -30.62
CA ARG A 416 -7.98 5.68 -31.56
C ARG A 416 -8.41 6.99 -30.92
N ASP A 417 -8.24 8.08 -31.66
CA ASP A 417 -8.91 9.34 -31.42
C ASP A 417 -10.42 9.10 -31.33
N ASN A 418 -10.88 8.80 -30.13
CA ASN A 418 -12.23 9.06 -29.70
C ASN A 418 -12.08 9.77 -28.36
N ASN A 419 -12.42 11.05 -28.38
CA ASN A 419 -12.70 11.86 -27.21
C ASN A 419 -13.60 11.05 -26.26
N LEU A 420 -13.04 10.54 -25.15
CA LEU A 420 -13.67 10.32 -23.84
C LEU A 420 -12.62 9.69 -22.88
N ASN A 421 -12.29 10.45 -21.83
CA ASN A 421 -11.62 10.08 -20.57
C ASN A 421 -10.32 9.25 -20.61
N VAL A 422 -9.19 9.96 -20.68
CA VAL A 422 -7.85 9.45 -20.39
C VAL A 422 -7.58 9.52 -18.88
N MET A 423 -7.77 8.41 -18.17
CA MET A 423 -7.07 8.12 -16.92
C MET A 423 -6.22 6.86 -17.17
N GLY A 424 -4.90 7.01 -17.16
CA GLY A 424 -3.98 5.87 -17.33
C GLY A 424 -2.61 6.18 -17.93
N VAL A 425 -2.40 7.37 -18.52
CA VAL A 425 -1.06 7.78 -18.96
C VAL A 425 -0.41 8.60 -17.83
N PHE A 426 0.72 8.11 -17.29
CA PHE A 426 1.56 8.87 -16.36
C PHE A 426 1.78 10.29 -16.90
N TYR A 427 1.59 11.33 -16.07
CA TYR A 427 1.53 12.72 -16.51
C TYR A 427 2.69 13.13 -17.43
N PHE A 428 3.91 12.67 -17.14
CA PHE A 428 5.12 12.97 -17.92
C PHE A 428 5.27 12.19 -19.23
N ASN A 429 4.42 11.19 -19.47
CA ASN A 429 4.38 10.42 -20.71
C ASN A 429 3.29 10.93 -21.66
N ASN A 430 2.42 11.81 -21.19
CA ASN A 430 1.40 12.47 -21.99
C ASN A 430 1.90 13.84 -22.47
N ARG A 431 2.39 13.91 -23.73
CA ARG A 431 2.89 15.17 -24.32
C ARG A 431 1.86 16.30 -24.31
N THR A 432 0.56 16.02 -24.46
CA THR A 432 -0.48 17.07 -24.42
C THR A 432 -0.73 17.54 -23.00
N ALA A 433 -0.72 16.66 -22.00
CA ALA A 433 -0.82 17.04 -20.58
C ALA A 433 0.38 17.85 -20.09
N ILE A 434 1.60 17.50 -20.54
CA ILE A 434 2.82 18.29 -20.28
C ILE A 434 2.69 19.67 -20.93
N ASN A 435 2.32 19.74 -22.21
CA ASN A 435 2.16 21.03 -22.89
C ASN A 435 1.06 21.89 -22.26
N ASN A 436 -0.06 21.29 -21.86
CA ASN A 436 -1.15 22.00 -21.20
C ASN A 436 -0.76 22.45 -19.78
N GLY A 437 -0.08 21.60 -19.01
CA GLY A 437 0.41 21.98 -17.69
C GLY A 437 1.53 23.02 -17.76
N GLN A 438 2.38 22.99 -18.79
CA GLN A 438 3.36 24.04 -19.05
C GLN A 438 2.66 25.36 -19.37
N LYS A 439 1.65 25.35 -20.26
CA LYS A 439 0.84 26.54 -20.55
C LYS A 439 0.13 27.05 -19.31
N GLN A 440 -0.43 26.17 -18.49
CA GLN A 440 -1.14 26.51 -17.26
C GLN A 440 -0.20 27.02 -16.17
N PHE A 441 1.01 26.46 -16.08
CA PHE A 441 2.07 26.95 -15.20
C PHE A 441 2.50 28.35 -15.61
N ILE A 442 2.77 28.60 -16.89
CA ILE A 442 3.09 29.93 -17.42
C ILE A 442 1.92 30.89 -17.19
N ARG A 443 0.67 30.45 -17.35
CA ARG A 443 -0.52 31.29 -17.10
C ARG A 443 -0.68 31.67 -15.63
N THR A 444 -0.36 30.76 -14.72
CA THR A 444 -0.58 30.94 -13.28
C THR A 444 0.61 31.66 -12.62
N TRP A 445 1.84 31.41 -13.10
CA TRP A 445 3.07 31.82 -12.43
C TRP A 445 4.04 32.62 -13.30
N GLY A 446 3.83 32.71 -14.62
CA GLY A 446 4.74 33.35 -15.57
C GLY A 446 5.95 32.49 -15.92
N LYS A 447 6.89 33.06 -16.69
CA LYS A 447 8.23 32.46 -16.87
C LYS A 447 9.04 32.74 -15.60
N ARG A 448 9.42 31.70 -14.88
CA ARG A 448 10.19 31.77 -13.62
C ARG A 448 11.51 31.00 -13.79
N ASP A 449 12.57 31.52 -13.20
CA ASP A 449 13.87 30.83 -13.16
C ASP A 449 13.87 29.69 -12.15
N ARG A 450 14.76 28.71 -12.37
CA ARG A 450 14.92 27.55 -11.47
C ARG A 450 15.69 27.97 -10.21
N ALA A 451 14.96 28.28 -9.14
CA ALA A 451 15.51 28.60 -7.82
C ALA A 451 14.72 27.91 -6.69
N ASP A 452 15.34 27.74 -5.53
CA ASP A 452 14.68 27.20 -4.34
C ASP A 452 13.60 28.17 -3.84
N ASN A 453 12.50 27.64 -3.31
CA ASN A 453 11.34 28.43 -2.84
C ASN A 453 10.72 29.35 -3.91
N TRP A 454 10.85 29.01 -5.20
CA TRP A 454 10.34 29.80 -6.34
C TRP A 454 8.86 30.19 -6.26
N ARG A 455 8.03 29.47 -5.48
CA ARG A 455 6.62 29.80 -5.25
C ARG A 455 6.41 31.09 -4.45
N PHE A 456 7.41 31.50 -3.66
CA PHE A 456 7.34 32.63 -2.74
C PHE A 456 8.30 33.78 -3.12
N SER A 457 9.09 33.63 -4.18
CA SER A 457 9.97 34.69 -4.65
C SER A 457 9.18 35.77 -5.39
N THR A 458 9.04 36.94 -4.76
CA THR A 458 8.30 38.09 -5.29
C THR A 458 9.06 38.88 -6.35
N ASN A 459 10.36 38.62 -6.53
CA ASN A 459 11.18 39.26 -7.55
C ASN A 459 11.61 38.25 -8.62
N ASN A 460 11.06 38.42 -9.82
CA ASN A 460 11.78 38.38 -11.10
C ASN A 460 10.74 38.27 -12.24
N PHE A 461 10.15 39.41 -12.61
CA PHE A 461 9.59 39.61 -13.95
C PHE A 461 10.72 40.13 -14.83
N SER A 462 11.15 39.37 -15.84
CA SER A 462 11.98 39.93 -16.91
C SER A 462 11.10 40.46 -18.03
N ASN A 463 10.98 41.79 -18.10
CA ASN A 463 10.66 42.48 -19.35
C ASN A 463 11.95 42.54 -20.18
N GLN A 464 11.81 42.28 -21.48
CA GLN A 464 12.90 42.07 -22.43
C GLN A 464 13.77 43.33 -22.66
N THR A 465 15.07 43.13 -22.80
CA THR A 465 15.94 43.93 -23.70
C THR A 465 16.94 43.00 -24.37
N GLU A 466 16.89 42.94 -25.70
CA GLU A 466 17.86 42.29 -26.57
C GLU A 466 19.20 43.04 -26.54
N SER A 467 20.31 42.33 -26.28
CA SER A 467 21.52 42.47 -27.10
C SER A 467 22.58 41.40 -26.80
N LYS A 468 22.85 40.63 -27.85
CA LYS A 468 24.08 39.92 -28.27
C LYS A 468 24.45 38.56 -27.64
N PRO A 469 24.92 37.63 -28.49
CA PRO A 469 24.65 36.21 -28.36
C PRO A 469 25.84 35.47 -27.75
N ILE A 470 25.56 34.54 -26.84
CA ILE A 470 26.46 33.43 -26.61
C ILE A 470 26.04 32.37 -27.62
N ASN A 471 26.91 32.17 -28.62
CA ASN A 471 26.85 31.09 -29.60
C ASN A 471 26.76 29.74 -28.87
N ILE A 472 25.55 29.27 -28.62
CA ILE A 472 25.24 27.87 -28.78
C ILE A 472 24.78 27.79 -30.22
N VAL A 473 25.72 27.42 -31.08
CA VAL A 473 25.47 27.06 -32.47
C VAL A 473 24.24 26.14 -32.45
N LYS A 474 23.11 26.67 -32.90
CA LYS A 474 22.07 25.85 -33.51
C LYS A 474 22.72 25.29 -34.76
N GLU A 475 23.30 24.11 -34.63
CA GLU A 475 23.18 23.16 -35.72
C GLU A 475 21.71 22.75 -35.73
N SER A 476 20.94 23.53 -36.48
CA SER A 476 19.87 22.97 -37.26
C SER A 476 20.48 21.94 -38.21
N ASN A 477 20.62 20.70 -37.76
CA ASN A 477 20.36 19.59 -38.65
C ASN A 477 18.81 19.50 -38.63
N ASN A 478 18.07 20.17 -39.52
CA ASN A 478 17.86 19.69 -40.89
C ASN A 478 18.74 18.48 -41.24
N ILE A 479 18.44 17.37 -40.58
CA ILE A 479 18.69 16.07 -41.13
C ILE A 479 17.71 15.97 -42.29
N GLY A 480 18.15 16.42 -43.46
CA GLY A 480 17.66 15.85 -44.70
C GLY A 480 17.71 14.33 -44.55
N SER A 481 16.76 13.67 -45.19
CA SER A 481 16.61 12.22 -45.33
C SER A 481 17.87 11.51 -45.84
N ASN A 482 18.97 11.51 -45.08
CA ASN A 482 20.26 10.83 -45.27
C ASN A 482 21.29 11.24 -44.18
N GLU A 483 20.93 11.24 -42.88
CA GLU A 483 21.97 10.92 -41.88
C GLU A 483 22.10 9.41 -41.89
N SER A 484 23.11 8.91 -42.59
CA SER A 484 23.59 7.54 -42.40
C SER A 484 23.72 7.33 -40.90
N LYS A 485 22.91 6.44 -40.33
CA LYS A 485 23.05 5.98 -38.95
C LYS A 485 24.41 5.29 -38.85
N THR A 486 25.49 6.03 -38.71
CA THR A 486 26.82 5.45 -38.52
C THR A 486 26.90 4.98 -37.08
N PHE A 487 26.54 3.71 -36.86
CA PHE A 487 26.86 3.02 -35.62
C PHE A 487 28.39 3.01 -35.48
N VAL A 488 28.88 3.68 -34.44
CA VAL A 488 30.31 3.72 -34.14
C VAL A 488 30.71 2.39 -33.53
N GLN A 489 31.62 1.67 -34.18
CA GLN A 489 32.14 0.41 -33.67
C GLN A 489 32.87 0.65 -32.35
N PHE A 490 32.51 -0.12 -31.32
CA PHE A 490 33.10 -0.06 -30.01
C PHE A 490 34.54 -0.58 -30.04
N SER A 491 35.43 0.12 -29.34
CA SER A 491 36.78 -0.35 -29.07
C SER A 491 36.77 -1.59 -28.16
N GLU A 492 37.84 -2.39 -28.21
CA GLU A 492 38.02 -3.58 -27.36
C GLU A 492 37.84 -3.26 -25.87
N ASN A 493 38.38 -2.14 -25.39
CA ASN A 493 38.20 -1.68 -24.01
C ASN A 493 36.73 -1.38 -23.63
N GLN A 494 35.94 -0.90 -24.58
CA GLN A 494 34.50 -0.63 -24.36
C GLN A 494 33.71 -1.94 -24.32
N ILE A 495 34.04 -2.89 -25.20
CA ILE A 495 33.46 -4.25 -25.21
C ILE A 495 33.75 -4.95 -23.88
N ASP A 496 35.00 -4.91 -23.41
CA ASP A 496 35.40 -5.46 -22.11
C ASP A 496 34.62 -4.83 -20.95
N SER A 497 34.41 -3.51 -21.01
CA SER A 497 33.63 -2.79 -20.00
C SER A 497 32.16 -3.23 -20.00
N LEU A 498 31.56 -3.39 -21.19
CA LEU A 498 30.19 -3.90 -21.34
C LEU A 498 30.06 -5.34 -20.84
N ASN A 499 31.02 -6.21 -21.16
CA ASN A 499 31.07 -7.60 -20.71
C ASN A 499 31.19 -7.70 -19.17
N LYS A 500 31.97 -6.83 -18.54
CA LYS A 500 32.04 -6.74 -17.07
C LYS A 500 30.69 -6.36 -16.46
N ILE A 501 30.01 -5.37 -17.03
CA ILE A 501 28.67 -4.95 -16.57
C ILE A 501 27.67 -6.10 -16.74
N LEU A 502 27.69 -6.78 -17.88
CA LEU A 502 26.82 -7.93 -18.18
C LEU A 502 27.00 -9.06 -17.16
N ASN A 503 28.24 -9.41 -16.82
CA ASN A 503 28.56 -10.43 -15.82
C ASN A 503 28.11 -10.04 -14.40
N THR A 504 28.33 -8.80 -13.99
CA THR A 504 27.79 -8.28 -12.72
C THR A 504 26.26 -8.30 -12.72
N ASN A 505 25.61 -8.02 -13.86
CA ASN A 505 24.16 -8.08 -13.98
C ASN A 505 23.64 -9.52 -13.88
N TYR A 506 24.29 -10.50 -14.51
CA TYR A 506 23.96 -11.92 -14.33
C TYR A 506 24.05 -12.35 -12.88
N PHE A 507 25.11 -11.96 -12.17
CA PHE A 507 25.24 -12.20 -10.73
C PHE A 507 24.05 -11.62 -9.93
N LYS A 508 23.75 -10.33 -10.12
CA LYS A 508 22.66 -9.65 -9.41
C LYS A 508 21.31 -10.26 -9.75
N LYS A 509 21.04 -10.51 -11.03
CA LYS A 509 19.79 -11.12 -11.52
C LYS A 509 19.59 -12.49 -10.90
N GLY A 510 20.59 -13.37 -10.97
CA GLY A 510 20.53 -14.70 -10.39
C GLY A 510 20.28 -14.68 -8.88
N LEU A 511 20.96 -13.77 -8.17
CA LEU A 511 20.78 -13.56 -6.73
C LEU A 511 19.35 -13.11 -6.38
N TYR A 512 18.80 -12.13 -7.11
CA TYR A 512 17.49 -11.57 -6.80
C TYR A 512 16.36 -12.52 -7.16
N LEU A 513 16.49 -13.27 -8.27
CA LEU A 513 15.54 -14.32 -8.61
C LEU A 513 15.48 -15.40 -7.53
N PHE A 514 16.63 -15.82 -7.02
CA PHE A 514 16.71 -16.78 -5.92
C PHE A 514 16.06 -16.24 -4.64
N GLU A 515 16.43 -15.02 -4.20
CA GLU A 515 16.06 -14.52 -2.88
C GLU A 515 14.66 -13.90 -2.82
N TYR A 516 14.11 -13.43 -3.96
CA TYR A 516 12.85 -12.69 -3.99
C TYR A 516 11.68 -13.44 -4.61
N PHE A 517 11.95 -14.37 -5.53
CA PHE A 517 10.92 -15.03 -6.32
C PHE A 517 10.98 -16.56 -6.26
N ASP A 518 11.97 -17.13 -5.58
CA ASP A 518 12.21 -18.58 -5.51
C ASP A 518 12.34 -19.22 -6.92
N ASP A 519 12.78 -18.45 -7.91
CA ASP A 519 12.96 -18.92 -9.29
C ASP A 519 14.35 -19.53 -9.47
N PHE A 520 14.48 -20.80 -9.06
CA PHE A 520 15.76 -21.50 -9.08
C PHE A 520 16.27 -21.78 -10.49
N GLU A 521 15.39 -21.93 -11.48
CA GLU A 521 15.78 -22.22 -12.86
C GLU A 521 16.38 -21.00 -13.55
N SER A 522 15.71 -19.84 -13.50
CA SER A 522 16.26 -18.61 -14.09
C SER A 522 17.44 -18.07 -13.29
N SER A 523 17.49 -18.36 -11.99
CA SER A 523 18.66 -18.11 -11.15
C SER A 523 19.87 -18.96 -11.56
N LEU A 524 19.67 -20.26 -11.78
CA LEU A 524 20.69 -21.18 -12.27
C LEU A 524 21.27 -20.71 -13.61
N ASP A 525 20.41 -20.42 -14.58
CA ASP A 525 20.82 -19.92 -15.90
C ASP A 525 21.68 -18.66 -15.78
N SER A 526 21.23 -17.69 -14.99
CA SER A 526 21.99 -16.45 -14.75
C SER A 526 23.37 -16.73 -14.15
N PHE A 527 23.49 -17.64 -13.18
CA PHE A 527 24.77 -17.94 -12.53
C PHE A 527 25.75 -18.76 -13.38
N LEU A 528 25.24 -19.56 -14.33
CA LEU A 528 26.07 -20.32 -15.27
C LEU A 528 26.73 -19.43 -16.32
N ASN A 529 26.08 -18.31 -16.68
CA ASN A 529 26.61 -17.34 -17.64
C ASN A 529 27.69 -16.39 -17.06
N ILE A 530 28.13 -16.59 -15.81
CA ILE A 530 29.14 -15.76 -15.15
C ILE A 530 30.54 -16.30 -15.40
N ASP A 531 31.36 -15.48 -16.05
CA ASP A 531 32.80 -15.61 -16.16
C ASP A 531 33.50 -15.08 -14.88
N LYS A 532 34.51 -15.80 -14.42
CA LYS A 532 35.32 -15.43 -13.26
C LYS A 532 36.14 -14.17 -13.52
N ASP A 533 36.70 -14.03 -14.72
CA ASP A 533 37.69 -12.97 -15.00
C ASP A 533 37.02 -11.61 -15.27
N LEU A 534 35.71 -11.63 -15.52
CA LEU A 534 34.88 -10.45 -15.81
C LEU A 534 34.07 -9.97 -14.60
N VAL A 535 34.21 -10.61 -13.44
CA VAL A 535 33.43 -10.29 -12.24
C VAL A 535 34.35 -10.16 -11.01
N LYS A 536 33.91 -9.43 -9.98
CA LYS A 536 34.68 -9.33 -8.72
C LYS A 536 34.73 -10.69 -8.02
N ASP A 537 35.86 -11.03 -7.40
CA ASP A 537 36.00 -12.27 -6.61
C ASP A 537 34.89 -12.45 -5.57
N SER A 538 34.44 -11.36 -4.93
CA SER A 538 33.34 -11.38 -3.96
C SER A 538 31.99 -11.77 -4.57
N GLU A 539 31.72 -11.33 -5.80
CA GLU A 539 30.50 -11.62 -6.54
C GLU A 539 30.58 -13.06 -7.08
N TYR A 540 31.75 -13.47 -7.57
CA TYR A 540 32.01 -14.83 -8.05
C TYR A 540 31.82 -15.89 -6.95
N ILE A 541 32.48 -15.73 -5.80
CA ILE A 541 32.34 -16.71 -4.71
C ILE A 541 30.88 -16.82 -4.23
N GLN A 542 30.18 -15.69 -4.19
CA GLN A 542 28.78 -15.65 -3.81
C GLN A 542 27.93 -16.39 -4.85
N SER A 543 28.11 -16.15 -6.15
CA SER A 543 27.38 -16.87 -7.21
C SER A 543 27.57 -18.39 -7.10
N ARG A 544 28.81 -18.85 -6.85
CA ARG A 544 29.12 -20.27 -6.65
C ARG A 544 28.45 -20.83 -5.38
N TYR A 545 28.39 -20.07 -4.29
CA TYR A 545 27.64 -20.48 -3.11
C TYR A 545 26.14 -20.64 -3.39
N TYR A 546 25.53 -19.75 -4.18
CA TYR A 546 24.14 -19.88 -4.58
C TYR A 546 23.91 -21.06 -5.52
N LEU A 547 24.82 -21.34 -6.47
CA LEU A 547 24.76 -22.57 -7.27
C LEU A 547 24.81 -23.83 -6.41
N TYR A 548 25.68 -23.85 -5.38
CA TYR A 548 25.67 -24.95 -4.40
C TYR A 548 24.31 -25.10 -3.73
N ARG A 549 23.68 -24.00 -3.30
CA ARG A 549 22.33 -24.04 -2.70
C ARG A 549 21.30 -24.59 -3.67
N ILE A 550 21.31 -24.14 -4.93
CA ILE A 550 20.39 -24.63 -5.97
C ILE A 550 20.58 -26.14 -6.19
N PHE A 551 21.81 -26.61 -6.42
CA PHE A 551 22.07 -28.03 -6.68
C PHE A 551 21.91 -28.93 -5.44
N SER A 552 21.96 -28.35 -4.24
CA SER A 552 21.63 -29.03 -2.99
C SER A 552 20.12 -29.11 -2.72
N SER A 553 19.32 -28.26 -3.39
CA SER A 553 17.87 -28.24 -3.27
C SER A 553 17.23 -29.42 -4.00
N GLY A 554 16.08 -29.90 -3.50
CA GLY A 554 15.42 -31.09 -4.04
C GLY A 554 14.92 -30.96 -5.49
N LEU A 555 14.68 -29.75 -5.99
CA LEU A 555 14.12 -29.52 -7.34
C LEU A 555 15.13 -29.71 -8.47
N LEU A 556 16.38 -29.28 -8.26
CA LEU A 556 17.45 -29.30 -9.28
C LEU A 556 18.67 -30.09 -8.79
N LYS A 557 18.42 -31.15 -8.01
CA LYS A 557 19.46 -31.87 -7.27
C LYS A 557 20.54 -32.43 -8.20
N ASN A 558 21.79 -32.01 -8.00
CA ASN A 558 22.94 -32.55 -8.71
C ASN A 558 24.11 -32.77 -7.75
N GLU A 559 24.27 -34.01 -7.27
CA GLU A 559 25.27 -34.34 -6.25
C GLU A 559 26.71 -34.14 -6.74
N LYS A 560 26.97 -34.44 -8.01
CA LYS A 560 28.31 -34.28 -8.61
C LYS A 560 28.72 -32.81 -8.62
N GLU A 561 27.86 -31.94 -9.13
CA GLU A 561 28.14 -30.50 -9.18
C GLU A 561 28.16 -29.88 -7.78
N THR A 562 27.29 -30.34 -6.88
CA THR A 562 27.28 -29.90 -5.48
C THR A 562 28.63 -30.13 -4.80
N VAL A 563 29.21 -31.33 -4.94
CA VAL A 563 30.53 -31.66 -4.36
C VAL A 563 31.65 -30.85 -5.01
N LYS A 564 31.63 -30.71 -6.34
CA LYS A 564 32.62 -29.90 -7.08
C LYS A 564 32.65 -28.45 -6.59
N ILE A 565 31.47 -27.80 -6.54
CA ILE A 565 31.34 -26.40 -6.14
C ILE A 565 31.72 -26.21 -4.68
N LYS A 566 31.30 -27.14 -3.80
CA LYS A 566 31.69 -27.10 -2.38
C LYS A 566 33.20 -27.13 -2.22
N ASN A 567 33.88 -28.04 -2.91
CA ASN A 567 35.35 -28.15 -2.84
C ASN A 567 36.04 -26.92 -3.43
N LEU A 568 35.50 -26.33 -4.50
CA LEU A 568 36.00 -25.09 -5.09
C LEU A 568 35.98 -23.94 -4.07
N ILE A 569 34.86 -23.75 -3.37
CA ILE A 569 34.71 -22.66 -2.38
C ILE A 569 35.67 -22.87 -1.20
N ILE A 570 35.74 -24.09 -0.66
CA ILE A 570 36.57 -24.40 0.52
C ILE A 570 38.06 -24.28 0.18
N LYS A 571 38.50 -24.75 -0.98
CA LYS A 571 39.91 -24.76 -1.38
C LYS A 571 40.40 -23.38 -1.81
N ASN A 572 39.63 -22.66 -2.62
CA ASN A 572 40.09 -21.40 -3.22
C ASN A 572 39.76 -20.18 -2.35
N TYR A 573 38.78 -20.30 -1.44
CA TYR A 573 38.33 -19.18 -0.61
C TYR A 573 38.10 -19.57 0.87
N PRO A 574 39.11 -20.15 1.56
CA PRO A 574 38.95 -20.74 2.90
C PRO A 574 38.54 -19.71 3.97
N ASN A 575 38.94 -18.46 3.82
CA ASN A 575 38.64 -17.39 4.79
C ASN A 575 37.25 -16.77 4.62
N SER A 576 36.56 -17.08 3.52
CA SER A 576 35.25 -16.52 3.21
C SER A 576 34.17 -16.99 4.19
N ILE A 577 33.11 -16.18 4.33
CA ILE A 577 31.93 -16.60 5.09
C ILE A 577 31.30 -17.87 4.49
N TYR A 578 31.29 -18.00 3.15
CA TYR A 578 30.70 -19.14 2.47
C TYR A 578 31.47 -20.44 2.73
N ALA A 579 32.80 -20.43 2.73
CA ALA A 579 33.58 -21.61 3.11
C ALA A 579 33.30 -22.02 4.56
N LYS A 580 33.23 -21.05 5.49
CA LYS A 580 32.88 -21.31 6.91
C LYS A 580 31.47 -21.90 7.05
N MET A 581 30.50 -21.41 6.27
CA MET A 581 29.14 -21.96 6.24
C MET A 581 29.14 -23.43 5.79
N LEU A 582 29.82 -23.73 4.69
CA LEU A 582 29.89 -25.08 4.10
C LEU A 582 30.61 -26.10 4.99
N LEU A 583 31.52 -25.64 5.86
CA LEU A 583 32.20 -26.47 6.87
C LEU A 583 31.31 -26.73 8.09
N ASN A 584 30.42 -25.79 8.44
CA ASN A 584 29.59 -25.81 9.65
C ASN A 584 28.18 -26.43 9.45
N ASN A 585 27.95 -27.17 8.35
CA ASN A 585 26.68 -27.72 7.84
C ASN A 585 25.79 -28.57 8.80
N LYS A 586 26.01 -28.60 10.12
CA LYS A 586 25.27 -29.44 11.09
C LYS A 586 24.23 -28.71 11.96
N TYR A 587 24.09 -27.38 11.89
CA TYR A 587 23.27 -26.62 12.86
C TYR A 587 22.38 -25.54 12.23
N GLU A 588 21.60 -25.88 11.20
CA GLU A 588 20.74 -24.91 10.49
C GLU A 588 19.47 -24.46 11.23
N ASN A 589 18.99 -25.19 12.24
CA ASN A 589 17.59 -25.04 12.74
C ASN A 589 17.41 -24.62 14.21
N LYS A 590 18.43 -24.10 14.91
CA LYS A 590 18.31 -23.80 16.36
C LYS A 590 18.38 -22.34 16.77
N ILE A 591 18.66 -21.40 15.86
CA ILE A 591 18.83 -19.99 16.25
C ILE A 591 17.52 -19.24 16.00
N GLU A 592 16.81 -18.94 17.08
CA GLU A 592 15.72 -17.96 17.04
C GLU A 592 16.31 -16.54 16.91
N PHE A 593 16.45 -16.07 15.66
CA PHE A 593 17.14 -14.81 15.33
C PHE A 593 16.61 -13.60 16.12
N ASN A 594 15.29 -13.47 16.28
CA ASN A 594 14.70 -12.35 17.01
C ASN A 594 15.09 -12.37 18.49
N LYS A 595 14.99 -13.53 19.16
CA LYS A 595 15.42 -13.69 20.56
C LYS A 595 16.91 -13.42 20.71
N TYR A 596 17.71 -13.88 19.75
CA TYR A 596 19.15 -13.61 19.73
C TYR A 596 19.42 -12.11 19.60
N MET A 597 18.78 -11.41 18.67
CA MET A 597 18.91 -9.96 18.50
C MET A 597 18.50 -9.18 19.76
N ASP A 598 17.42 -9.57 20.43
CA ASP A 598 17.01 -8.95 21.70
C ASP A 598 18.05 -9.18 22.79
N SER A 599 18.63 -10.38 22.86
CA SER A 599 19.73 -10.68 23.79
C SER A 599 20.98 -9.83 23.53
N LEU A 600 21.28 -9.54 22.27
CA LEU A 600 22.40 -8.66 21.91
C LEU A 600 22.13 -7.21 22.33
N LYS A 601 20.91 -6.72 22.07
CA LYS A 601 20.48 -5.37 22.47
C LYS A 601 20.53 -5.18 23.98
N ASN A 602 20.14 -6.18 24.77
CA ASN A 602 20.17 -6.12 26.23
C ASN A 602 21.59 -6.18 26.82
N ASN A 603 22.57 -6.71 26.09
CA ASN A 603 23.96 -6.85 26.55
C ASN A 603 24.88 -5.68 26.16
N LEU A 604 24.34 -4.61 25.56
CA LEU A 604 25.07 -3.39 25.17
C LEU A 604 25.46 -2.55 26.39
N SER A 605 26.62 -2.86 26.97
CA SER A 605 27.34 -2.03 27.93
C SER A 605 28.78 -1.87 27.46
N ASP A 606 29.40 -0.71 27.69
CA ASP A 606 30.74 -0.38 27.15
C ASP A 606 31.82 -1.43 27.47
N LYS A 607 31.69 -2.12 28.61
CA LYS A 607 32.62 -3.19 29.03
C LYS A 607 32.40 -4.54 28.31
N LYS A 608 31.34 -4.71 27.52
CA LYS A 608 30.95 -5.99 26.89
C LYS A 608 30.94 -5.98 25.35
N LEU A 609 31.28 -4.87 24.69
CA LEU A 609 31.21 -4.73 23.22
C LEU A 609 32.01 -5.83 22.48
N ASN A 610 33.24 -6.11 22.92
CA ASN A 610 34.07 -7.16 22.31
C ASN A 610 33.47 -8.58 22.46
N LYS A 611 32.76 -8.84 23.57
CA LYS A 611 32.07 -10.13 23.78
C LYS A 611 30.87 -10.27 22.85
N VAL A 612 30.14 -9.17 22.63
CA VAL A 612 29.03 -9.10 21.67
C VAL A 612 29.53 -9.35 20.25
N ILE A 613 30.59 -8.67 19.81
CA ILE A 613 31.19 -8.86 18.48
C ILE A 613 31.60 -10.33 18.27
N LYS A 614 32.31 -10.94 19.23
CA LYS A 614 32.70 -12.36 19.16
C LYS A 614 31.48 -13.30 19.07
N SER A 615 30.41 -13.00 19.79
CA SER A 615 29.17 -13.78 19.72
C SER A 615 28.54 -13.68 18.33
N ILE A 616 28.53 -12.48 17.73
CA ILE A 616 28.02 -12.25 16.37
C ILE A 616 28.84 -13.08 15.38
N ASP A 617 30.18 -13.03 15.47
CA ASP A 617 31.08 -13.75 14.57
C ASP A 617 30.89 -15.28 14.65
N SER A 618 30.52 -15.81 15.82
CA SER A 618 30.23 -17.24 15.98
C SER A 618 28.88 -17.67 15.40
N VAL A 619 27.90 -16.76 15.38
CA VAL A 619 26.53 -17.03 14.91
C VAL A 619 26.38 -16.77 13.42
N LEU A 620 27.11 -15.80 12.86
CA LEU A 620 26.98 -15.37 11.48
C LEU A 620 27.09 -16.51 10.44
N PRO A 621 28.02 -17.50 10.58
CA PRO A 621 28.10 -18.64 9.65
C PRO A 621 26.95 -19.66 9.80
N LEU A 622 26.12 -19.56 10.84
CA LEU A 622 25.00 -20.46 11.08
C LEU A 622 23.68 -19.92 10.51
N LEU A 623 23.66 -18.65 10.06
CA LEU A 623 22.48 -18.01 9.49
C LEU A 623 22.37 -18.29 7.99
N SER A 624 21.32 -19.03 7.60
CA SER A 624 21.00 -19.31 6.20
C SER A 624 20.28 -18.14 5.52
N LYS A 625 19.43 -17.42 6.27
CA LYS A 625 18.63 -16.31 5.76
C LYS A 625 19.51 -15.09 5.47
N ARG A 626 19.45 -14.60 4.23
CA ARG A 626 20.21 -13.43 3.77
C ARG A 626 19.86 -12.16 4.55
N LYS A 627 18.57 -11.92 4.78
CA LYS A 627 18.09 -10.77 5.56
C LYS A 627 18.63 -10.78 7.00
N ASP A 628 18.56 -11.92 7.67
CA ASP A 628 19.04 -12.04 9.06
C ASP A 628 20.55 -11.76 9.15
N ARG A 629 21.33 -12.22 8.17
CA ARG A 629 22.76 -11.87 8.08
C ARG A 629 23.00 -10.38 7.88
N TYR A 630 22.24 -9.75 6.98
CA TYR A 630 22.33 -8.29 6.76
C TYR A 630 21.99 -7.54 8.05
N ASP A 631 20.85 -7.84 8.68
CA ASP A 631 20.39 -7.17 9.89
C ASP A 631 21.41 -7.33 11.04
N LEU A 632 22.04 -8.51 11.15
CA LEU A 632 23.08 -8.79 12.14
C LEU A 632 24.40 -8.05 11.86
N LEU A 633 24.84 -8.00 10.60
CA LEU A 633 26.04 -7.29 10.19
C LEU A 633 25.87 -5.77 10.28
N LEU A 634 24.68 -5.25 9.99
CA LEU A 634 24.34 -3.84 10.20
C LEU A 634 24.43 -3.51 11.69
N PHE A 635 23.83 -4.34 12.55
CA PHE A 635 23.96 -4.17 14.00
C PHE A 635 25.41 -4.28 14.50
N LYS A 636 26.20 -5.19 13.93
CA LYS A 636 27.65 -5.28 14.19
C LYS A 636 28.35 -3.99 13.81
N SER A 637 28.04 -3.42 12.64
CA SER A 637 28.65 -2.17 12.17
C SER A 637 28.37 -0.99 13.13
N ASP A 638 27.16 -0.91 13.68
CA ASP A 638 26.81 0.12 14.67
C ASP A 638 27.60 -0.04 15.98
N ILE A 639 27.90 -1.27 16.39
CA ILE A 639 28.74 -1.55 17.56
C ILE A 639 30.21 -1.24 17.28
N GLU A 640 30.70 -1.59 16.09
CA GLU A 640 32.05 -1.27 15.65
C GLU A 640 32.26 0.24 15.53
N ALA A 641 31.24 1.00 15.12
CA ALA A 641 31.26 2.45 15.15
C ALA A 641 31.58 2.97 16.55
N LYS A 642 30.85 2.50 17.56
CA LYS A 642 31.02 2.93 18.96
C LYS A 642 32.40 2.57 19.54
N SER A 643 33.00 1.46 19.10
CA SER A 643 34.26 0.96 19.65
C SER A 643 35.50 1.42 18.90
N LYS A 644 35.44 1.52 17.56
CA LYS A 644 36.58 1.79 16.67
C LYS A 644 36.49 3.15 15.96
N GLY A 645 35.36 3.85 16.07
CA GLY A 645 35.16 5.16 15.48
C GLY A 645 34.47 5.15 14.10
N ILE A 646 34.25 6.36 13.57
CA ILE A 646 33.40 6.60 12.41
C ILE A 646 34.02 6.14 11.07
N GLU A 647 35.35 6.12 10.96
CA GLU A 647 36.05 5.61 9.76
C GLU A 647 35.84 4.11 9.58
N ASN A 648 35.96 3.34 10.65
CA ASN A 648 35.65 1.92 10.66
C ASN A 648 34.18 1.67 10.37
N TYR A 649 33.27 2.51 10.88
CA TYR A 649 31.86 2.43 10.55
C TYR A 649 31.62 2.62 9.05
N LEU A 650 32.20 3.65 8.46
CA LEU A 650 32.11 3.91 7.02
C LEU A 650 32.61 2.70 6.22
N LYS A 651 33.75 2.12 6.62
CA LYS A 651 34.28 0.90 5.99
C LYS A 651 33.29 -0.26 6.09
N SER A 652 32.75 -0.55 7.27
CA SER A 652 31.78 -1.64 7.46
C SER A 652 30.48 -1.40 6.67
N LEU A 653 30.02 -0.16 6.55
CA LEU A 653 28.87 0.20 5.71
C LEU A 653 29.15 -0.02 4.21
N LYS A 654 30.35 0.35 3.73
CA LYS A 654 30.75 0.06 2.33
C LYS A 654 30.83 -1.43 2.05
N GLU A 655 31.37 -2.22 2.97
CA GLU A 655 31.39 -3.68 2.88
C GLU A 655 29.96 -4.25 2.83
N LEU A 656 29.04 -3.72 3.66
CA LEU A 656 27.62 -4.10 3.63
C LEU A 656 26.94 -3.76 2.29
N ILE A 657 27.22 -2.58 1.72
CA ILE A 657 26.70 -2.19 0.40
C ILE A 657 27.18 -3.17 -0.67
N GLN A 658 28.45 -3.61 -0.61
CA GLN A 658 29.01 -4.57 -1.55
C GLN A 658 28.44 -5.98 -1.37
N MET A 659 28.25 -6.43 -0.13
CA MET A 659 27.74 -7.77 0.17
C MET A 659 26.22 -7.90 -0.01
N PHE A 660 25.46 -6.82 0.19
CA PHE A 660 24.00 -6.76 0.15
C PHE A 660 23.50 -5.59 -0.69
N PRO A 661 23.86 -5.52 -1.98
CA PRO A 661 23.51 -4.39 -2.86
C PRO A 661 22.00 -4.13 -2.90
N GLU A 662 21.18 -5.16 -2.78
CA GLU A 662 19.72 -5.07 -2.80
C GLU A 662 19.08 -4.51 -1.53
N MET A 663 19.83 -4.45 -0.44
CA MET A 663 19.39 -3.87 0.83
C MET A 663 20.11 -2.56 1.13
N SER A 664 20.86 -2.05 0.15
CA SER A 664 21.85 -1.00 0.36
C SER A 664 21.33 0.43 0.17
N ASN A 665 20.12 0.64 -0.37
CA ASN A 665 19.60 1.98 -0.74
C ASN A 665 19.77 3.01 0.38
N SER A 666 19.31 2.69 1.60
CA SER A 666 19.45 3.61 2.74
C SER A 666 20.90 3.81 3.19
N LEU A 667 21.78 2.84 2.95
CA LEU A 667 23.21 2.94 3.25
C LEU A 667 23.94 3.79 2.22
N VAL A 668 23.58 3.67 0.93
CA VAL A 668 24.13 4.44 -0.19
C VAL A 668 23.82 5.93 -0.04
N GLU A 669 22.66 6.30 0.50
CA GLU A 669 22.35 7.69 0.83
C GLU A 669 23.15 8.20 2.05
N LYS A 670 23.38 7.33 3.05
CA LYS A 670 24.07 7.69 4.30
C LYS A 670 25.59 7.81 4.16
N THR A 671 26.22 6.96 3.35
CA THR A 671 27.69 6.87 3.25
C THR A 671 28.35 8.17 2.79
N PRO A 672 27.85 8.87 1.74
CA PRO A 672 28.40 10.15 1.30
C PRO A 672 28.32 11.26 2.36
N LEU A 673 27.25 11.26 3.17
CA LEU A 673 27.12 12.20 4.29
C LEU A 673 28.22 11.95 5.32
N ILE A 674 28.42 10.69 5.71
CA ILE A 674 29.46 10.29 6.66
C ILE A 674 30.86 10.64 6.12
N GLU A 675 31.13 10.39 4.83
CA GLU A 675 32.38 10.77 4.16
C GLU A 675 32.65 12.27 4.21
N ASN A 676 31.64 13.08 3.88
CA ASN A 676 31.76 14.54 3.92
C ASN A 676 32.08 15.01 5.35
N TYR A 677 31.44 14.43 6.37
CA TYR A 677 31.73 14.73 7.78
C TYR A 677 33.16 14.37 8.20
N ILE A 678 33.70 13.24 7.72
CA ILE A 678 35.09 12.85 7.98
C ILE A 678 36.05 13.83 7.31
N ASN A 679 35.81 14.15 6.03
CA ASN A 679 36.66 15.03 5.22
C ASN A 679 36.67 16.49 5.72
N GLN A 680 35.55 17.00 6.24
CA GLN A 680 35.50 18.35 6.81
C GLN A 680 36.33 18.51 8.10
N LYS A 681 36.62 17.41 8.81
CA LYS A 681 37.38 17.44 10.07
C LYS A 681 38.88 17.21 9.92
N SER A 682 39.32 16.50 8.87
CA SER A 682 40.76 16.31 8.58
C SER A 682 41.48 17.63 8.20
N LEU A 683 40.73 18.66 7.84
CA LEU A 683 41.26 19.94 7.36
C LEU A 683 41.52 21.01 8.44
N SER A 684 41.31 20.78 9.75
CA SER A 684 41.40 21.92 10.71
C SER A 684 41.99 21.73 12.12
N ILE A 685 42.42 20.54 12.58
CA ILE A 685 42.94 20.43 13.96
C ILE A 685 44.11 19.43 14.05
N LYS A 686 45.28 19.88 14.54
CA LYS A 686 46.45 19.02 14.78
C LYS A 686 46.14 18.01 15.90
N ASP A 687 46.36 16.72 15.62
CA ASP A 687 46.07 15.57 16.49
C ASP A 687 46.80 15.59 17.85
N GLU A 688 47.82 16.42 18.01
CA GLU A 688 48.64 16.53 19.22
C GLU A 688 48.08 17.50 20.28
N THR A 689 46.85 18.00 20.10
CA THR A 689 46.26 18.98 21.03
C THR A 689 45.31 18.35 22.05
N TYR A 690 45.13 19.03 23.18
CA TYR A 690 44.22 18.65 24.26
C TYR A 690 43.08 19.66 24.40
N VAL A 691 41.94 19.16 24.84
CA VAL A 691 40.75 19.93 25.22
C VAL A 691 40.47 19.68 26.68
N SER A 692 40.24 20.76 27.42
CA SER A 692 39.70 20.69 28.77
C SER A 692 38.27 21.24 28.76
N PHE A 693 37.36 20.63 29.53
CA PHE A 693 35.98 21.07 29.58
C PHE A 693 35.31 20.79 30.93
N ILE A 694 34.29 21.60 31.25
CA ILE A 694 33.49 21.51 32.46
C ILE A 694 32.05 21.19 32.08
N VAL A 695 31.43 20.25 32.78
CA VAL A 695 30.03 19.84 32.57
C VAL A 695 29.13 20.66 33.50
N VAL A 696 28.22 21.43 32.92
CA VAL A 696 27.32 22.37 33.61
C VAL A 696 25.88 22.01 33.31
N LYS A 697 24.95 22.19 34.25
CA LYS A 697 23.52 22.00 33.95
C LYS A 697 22.99 23.19 33.16
N ASN A 698 22.04 22.95 32.27
CA ASN A 698 21.48 24.01 31.42
C ASN A 698 20.72 25.09 32.19
N GLU A 699 20.33 24.82 33.45
CA GLU A 699 19.63 25.75 34.34
C GLU A 699 20.57 26.77 35.01
N ASP A 700 21.89 26.54 34.99
CA ASP A 700 22.88 27.36 35.72
C ASP A 700 23.38 28.59 34.93
N ASP A 701 22.66 28.97 33.85
CA ASP A 701 22.91 30.07 32.89
C ASP A 701 24.34 30.68 32.88
N PRO A 702 25.31 30.03 32.22
CA PRO A 702 26.74 30.37 32.36
C PRO A 702 27.24 31.49 31.42
N GLU A 703 26.35 32.30 30.84
CA GLU A 703 26.67 33.31 29.81
C GLU A 703 27.62 34.45 30.27
N ASN A 704 27.92 34.56 31.58
CA ASN A 704 28.80 35.61 32.11
C ASN A 704 30.31 35.30 32.09
N ILE A 705 30.77 34.21 31.45
CA ILE A 705 32.20 33.86 31.36
C ILE A 705 32.75 34.29 30.00
N ASN A 706 33.07 35.58 29.85
CA ASN A 706 33.55 36.14 28.59
C ASN A 706 35.08 36.00 28.44
N ASN A 707 35.55 35.16 27.52
CA ASN A 707 36.96 35.09 27.12
C ASN A 707 37.10 34.43 25.73
N ASN A 708 37.91 34.99 24.83
CA ASN A 708 38.02 34.61 23.40
C ASN A 708 38.53 33.16 23.10
N LYS A 709 38.71 32.31 24.12
CA LYS A 709 39.09 30.89 23.99
C LYS A 709 38.05 29.92 24.58
N LEU A 710 36.89 30.42 24.99
CA LEU A 710 35.78 29.63 25.54
C LEU A 710 34.77 29.32 24.43
N LYS A 711 34.38 28.06 24.29
CA LYS A 711 33.23 27.67 23.47
C LYS A 711 32.21 26.97 24.35
N PHE A 712 30.99 27.50 24.33
CA PHE A 712 29.85 26.85 24.95
C PHE A 712 29.26 25.84 23.96
N VAL A 713 29.13 24.59 24.40
CA VAL A 713 28.57 23.51 23.57
C VAL A 713 27.46 22.84 24.34
N LYS A 714 26.21 23.08 23.93
CA LYS A 714 25.05 22.34 24.47
C LYS A 714 25.24 20.84 24.21
N TYR A 715 25.30 20.01 25.24
CA TYR A 715 25.56 18.57 25.08
C TYR A 715 24.28 17.78 24.94
N ASP A 716 23.33 17.93 25.86
CA ASP A 716 21.99 17.35 25.77
C ASP A 716 20.94 18.33 26.36
N ASN A 717 19.71 17.86 26.59
CA ASN A 717 18.66 18.69 27.18
C ASN A 717 18.95 19.10 28.64
N ARG A 718 19.87 18.40 29.33
CA ARG A 718 20.17 18.60 30.76
C ARG A 718 21.52 19.31 30.99
N TYR A 719 22.49 19.09 30.11
CA TYR A 719 23.88 19.50 30.32
C TYR A 719 24.47 20.24 29.13
N SER A 720 25.39 21.15 29.43
CA SER A 720 26.24 21.87 28.50
C SER A 720 27.71 21.76 28.90
N LEU A 721 28.60 21.95 27.92
CA LEU A 721 30.04 21.90 28.10
C LEU A 721 30.63 23.30 27.92
N ILE A 722 31.43 23.72 28.88
CA ILE A 722 32.32 24.88 28.76
C ILE A 722 33.69 24.35 28.38
N SER A 723 34.12 24.58 27.13
CA SER A 723 35.29 23.92 26.57
C SER A 723 36.40 24.88 26.18
N PHE A 724 37.63 24.46 26.44
CA PHE A 724 38.88 25.17 26.18
C PHE A 724 39.76 24.32 25.25
N TYR A 725 40.28 24.92 24.18
CA TYR A 725 40.96 24.21 23.09
C TYR A 725 42.42 24.64 22.92
N ASN A 726 43.13 23.93 22.04
CA ASN A 726 44.48 24.23 21.56
C ASN A 726 45.59 24.17 22.62
N PHE A 727 45.46 23.31 23.62
CA PHE A 727 46.56 23.06 24.55
C PHE A 727 47.55 22.07 23.95
N LYS A 728 48.84 22.38 24.08
CA LYS A 728 49.92 21.53 23.55
C LYS A 728 50.22 20.33 24.47
N SER A 729 49.76 20.38 25.72
CA SER A 729 49.91 19.28 26.66
C SER A 729 48.71 19.15 27.60
N LYS A 730 48.51 17.95 28.15
CA LYS A 730 47.48 17.67 29.16
C LYS A 730 47.66 18.53 30.42
N ASN A 731 48.91 18.82 30.80
CA ASN A 731 49.21 19.62 31.99
C ASN A 731 48.83 21.09 31.80
N GLU A 732 49.11 21.65 30.63
CA GLU A 732 48.71 23.02 30.27
C GLU A 732 47.18 23.17 30.28
N ALA A 733 46.47 22.20 29.69
CA ALA A 733 45.01 22.17 29.67
C ALA A 733 44.40 22.08 31.08
N ARG A 734 45.03 21.30 31.95
CA ARG A 734 44.61 21.12 33.35
C ARG A 734 44.86 22.37 34.18
N TYR A 735 46.05 22.96 34.06
CA TYR A 735 46.39 24.20 34.76
C TYR A 735 45.41 25.33 34.43
N ARG A 736 45.10 25.51 33.14
CA ARG A 736 44.16 26.55 32.70
C ARG A 736 42.74 26.31 33.20
N LEU A 737 42.33 25.06 33.30
CA LEU A 737 41.03 24.69 33.85
C LEU A 737 40.96 24.96 35.36
N GLU A 738 42.01 24.62 36.11
CA GLU A 738 42.10 24.89 37.55
C GLU A 738 42.14 26.40 37.87
N GLU A 739 42.84 27.21 37.08
CA GLU A 739 42.76 28.68 37.16
C GLU A 739 41.34 29.19 36.95
N THR A 740 40.62 28.62 35.98
CA THR A 740 39.27 29.07 35.66
C THR A 740 38.30 28.72 36.77
N ILE A 741 38.41 27.53 37.37
CA ILE A 741 37.62 27.15 38.55
C ILE A 741 37.92 28.08 39.74
N LYS A 742 39.20 28.45 39.96
CA LYS A 742 39.56 29.40 41.02
C LYS A 742 38.94 30.78 40.79
N LYS A 743 38.90 31.24 39.54
CA LYS A 743 38.32 32.53 39.16
C LYS A 743 36.79 32.54 39.28
N TYR A 744 36.14 31.42 38.98
CA TYR A 744 34.68 31.28 38.99
C TYR A 744 34.26 30.21 40.00
N LYS A 745 34.15 30.62 41.27
CA LYS A 745 33.84 29.72 42.39
C LYS A 745 32.54 28.92 42.21
N ASN A 746 31.57 29.42 41.44
CA ASN A 746 30.34 28.70 41.10
C ASN A 746 30.59 27.41 40.30
N LEU A 747 31.73 27.30 39.59
CA LEU A 747 32.10 26.10 38.84
C LEU A 747 32.87 25.05 39.65
N SER A 748 33.18 25.30 40.93
CA SER A 748 34.02 24.41 41.74
C SER A 748 33.41 23.04 42.00
N ASN A 749 32.08 22.95 41.95
CA ASN A 749 31.34 21.72 42.23
C ASN A 749 31.02 20.92 40.96
N ASN A 750 31.38 21.43 39.77
CA ASN A 750 31.10 20.79 38.49
C ASN A 750 32.17 19.76 38.13
N LYS A 751 31.76 18.68 37.44
CA LYS A 751 32.72 17.70 36.90
C LYS A 751 33.49 18.32 35.74
N TYR A 752 34.78 18.05 35.69
CA TYR A 752 35.66 18.53 34.64
C TYR A 752 36.57 17.44 34.10
N PHE A 753 37.00 17.60 32.85
CA PHE A 753 37.79 16.60 32.13
C PHE A 753 38.88 17.26 31.29
N VAL A 754 39.96 16.52 31.08
CA VAL A 754 41.01 16.87 30.11
C VAL A 754 41.27 15.64 29.25
N ILE A 755 40.96 15.74 27.97
CA ILE A 755 41.08 14.64 26.99
C ILE A 755 41.75 15.14 25.72
N SER A 756 42.19 14.22 24.85
CA SER A 756 42.73 14.63 23.56
C SER A 756 41.64 15.24 22.70
N THR A 757 42.01 16.18 21.81
CA THR A 757 41.05 16.81 20.91
C THR A 757 40.28 15.79 20.04
N PRO A 758 40.91 14.72 19.51
CA PRO A 758 40.18 13.65 18.82
C PRO A 758 39.10 12.95 19.68
N GLN A 759 39.40 12.66 20.96
CA GLN A 759 38.43 12.03 21.87
C GLN A 759 37.24 12.97 22.15
N TYR A 760 37.49 14.25 22.33
CA TYR A 760 36.44 15.26 22.54
C TYR A 760 35.54 15.40 21.31
N ILE A 761 36.13 15.38 20.11
CA ILE A 761 35.40 15.44 18.85
C ILE A 761 34.52 14.20 18.67
N ASN A 762 35.05 13.00 18.93
CA ASN A 762 34.29 11.75 18.82
C ASN A 762 33.06 11.77 19.73
N MET A 763 33.22 12.21 20.98
CA MET A 763 32.10 12.37 21.92
C MET A 763 31.00 13.27 21.37
N LEU A 764 31.34 14.40 20.76
CA LEU A 764 30.34 15.31 20.17
C LEU A 764 29.68 14.74 18.91
N ILE A 765 30.37 13.92 18.10
CA ILE A 765 29.79 13.28 16.90
C ILE A 765 28.71 12.26 17.28
N PHE A 766 29.01 11.39 18.25
CA PHE A 766 28.05 10.36 18.66
C PHE A 766 26.77 10.99 19.20
N LYS A 767 26.87 12.11 19.91
CA LYS A 767 25.71 12.93 20.31
C LYS A 767 24.88 13.36 19.10
N THR A 768 25.48 13.92 18.06
CA THR A 768 24.72 14.40 16.89
C THR A 768 24.02 13.27 16.15
N LEU A 769 24.67 12.10 16.04
CA LEU A 769 24.08 10.92 15.41
C LEU A 769 22.92 10.33 16.22
N ASP A 770 22.98 10.38 17.56
CA ASP A 770 21.86 9.95 18.42
C ASP A 770 20.66 10.91 18.37
N ILE A 771 20.85 12.20 18.01
CA ILE A 771 19.75 13.17 17.81
C ILE A 771 19.08 13.01 16.44
N ILE A 772 19.79 12.47 15.44
CA ILE A 772 19.28 12.26 14.07
C ILE A 772 18.49 10.95 13.95
N LYS A 773 18.63 10.03 14.91
CA LYS A 773 17.77 8.85 15.06
C LYS A 773 16.39 9.25 15.56
#